data_AF-N0BF70-F1
#
_entry.id   AF-N0BF70-F1
#
_cell.length_a   1.000
_cell.length_b   1.000
_cell.length_c   1.000
_cell.angle_alpha   90.00
_cell.angle_beta   90.00
_cell.angle_gamma   90.00
#
_symmetry.space_group_name_H-M   'P 1'
#
loop_
_entity.id
_entity.type
_entity.pdbx_description
1 polymer ?
#
loop_
_entity_poly.entity_id
_entity_poly.type
_entity_poly.pdbx_seq_one_letter_code
_entity_poly.pdbx_strand_id
1 'polypeptide(L)'
;MEAGIVFFLTASILISQNLKMDYPVAKLMSFLLLCLIIFFFSFFFPFRYVFYFLFAIFLISGIYRAYRDGFNFEFRYEAVFLAVFLYFLFLRFLIPQAYGAEKIMDYAFLNSVLRADMFHPPDPFFAGGVINFYYYFGYVFGAAVTLSSLLSLSKGFNVAIAVVPAYFAMLSYYLIRRICDCNGGRSRIYSVIALIFAVFSGNFYAFYEFLKDIIRGTKPGYLFYWNATRIIDDSTYGKTINEFPYFSFIHADFHAHFVALPVKVLAIIILYDYFKKGKNWVYLIPLNFILFAVNSWDAPIFLFITFLTALYRFYSTRDVAEIKKGAIVLALSAISILTLYSTMETPSAKPFLTGERTSLTQFFLYFGIIFILSYIYLYDEIVKSKRLAMLSVLAGILAYPFIPIFPVIFPLTILSARKFLRGDYLSMLIFSATLIVLACEFVAVESRMNTFFKFYLAAWVLLLFPSAIAIAKSLKGSGMARYLVLTVFLISLVYPVIATPIKYYRADFSLDSEQFIKYFSEGDYEAIQFLKDKRGVVLEAYSDCYGYSGRVAAFSGNPTVIAWGCHEVQWRDNPDELVERIRDVRTIYTTNNCTLAKLLAKKYNVSYIFVGYEEHRVYGVSELKCFREVFKSGDAVVYSVNNEN
;
A
#
# COMPACT_ATOMS: atom_id res chain seq x y z
N MET A 1 4.36 5.98 -25.94
CA MET A 1 4.08 5.97 -24.49
C MET A 1 2.64 6.39 -24.24
N GLU A 2 2.22 7.53 -24.78
CA GLU A 2 0.85 8.08 -24.64
C GLU A 2 -0.24 7.09 -25.07
N ALA A 3 -0.08 6.40 -26.21
CA ALA A 3 -1.06 5.43 -26.69
C ALA A 3 -1.30 4.25 -25.73
N GLY A 4 -0.28 3.80 -24.99
CA GLY A 4 -0.39 2.67 -24.07
C GLY A 4 -1.16 3.02 -22.79
N ILE A 5 -0.90 4.21 -22.24
CA ILE A 5 -1.65 4.73 -21.07
C ILE A 5 -3.12 4.95 -21.46
N VAL A 6 -3.38 5.54 -22.63
CA VAL A 6 -4.75 5.74 -23.13
C VAL A 6 -5.45 4.38 -23.30
N PHE A 7 -4.77 3.37 -23.85
CA PHE A 7 -5.32 2.03 -23.97
C PHE A 7 -5.71 1.42 -22.62
N PHE A 8 -4.85 1.50 -21.60
CA PHE A 8 -5.19 1.06 -20.24
C PHE A 8 -6.44 1.77 -19.69
N LEU A 9 -6.49 3.10 -19.81
CA LEU A 9 -7.62 3.90 -19.33
C LEU A 9 -8.92 3.46 -20.01
N THR A 10 -8.93 3.34 -21.34
CA THR A 10 -10.10 2.90 -22.10
C THR A 10 -10.49 1.45 -21.78
N ALA A 11 -9.51 0.54 -21.70
CA ALA A 11 -9.76 -0.85 -21.37
C ALA A 11 -10.37 -1.00 -19.97
N SER A 12 -9.93 -0.21 -18.98
CA SER A 12 -10.49 -0.23 -17.63
C SER A 12 -11.98 0.18 -17.61
N ILE A 13 -12.39 1.12 -18.47
CA ILE A 13 -13.79 1.55 -18.64
C ILE A 13 -14.64 0.44 -19.28
N LEU A 14 -14.08 -0.30 -20.23
CA LEU A 14 -14.79 -1.41 -20.87
C LEU A 14 -14.91 -2.60 -19.91
N ILE A 15 -13.84 -2.92 -19.17
CA ILE A 15 -13.83 -3.99 -18.17
C ILE A 15 -14.83 -3.71 -17.04
N SER A 16 -15.07 -2.43 -16.68
CA SER A 16 -16.06 -2.08 -15.65
C SER A 16 -17.47 -2.53 -15.99
N GLN A 17 -17.80 -2.69 -17.28
CA GLN A 17 -19.14 -3.09 -17.74
C GLN A 17 -19.50 -4.54 -17.38
N ASN A 18 -18.53 -5.35 -16.92
CA ASN A 18 -18.76 -6.72 -16.49
C ASN A 18 -19.64 -6.84 -15.24
N LEU A 19 -19.68 -5.81 -14.39
CA LEU A 19 -20.44 -5.82 -13.14
C LEU A 19 -21.60 -4.82 -13.17
N LYS A 20 -22.79 -5.28 -12.74
CA LYS A 20 -23.98 -4.43 -12.58
C LYS A 20 -23.92 -3.70 -11.23
N MET A 21 -23.00 -2.76 -11.10
CA MET A 21 -22.80 -1.91 -9.93
C MET A 21 -22.60 -0.46 -10.37
N ASP A 22 -22.63 0.48 -9.42
CA ASP A 22 -22.32 1.88 -9.71
C ASP A 22 -20.91 1.99 -10.31
N TYR A 23 -20.75 2.85 -11.33
CA TYR A 23 -19.57 2.86 -12.21
C TYR A 23 -18.21 2.85 -11.46
N PRO A 24 -17.97 3.69 -10.43
CA PRO A 24 -16.69 3.70 -9.71
C PRO A 24 -16.38 2.38 -9.01
N VAL A 25 -17.41 1.74 -8.45
CA VAL A 25 -17.30 0.46 -7.74
C VAL A 25 -17.02 -0.65 -8.75
N ALA A 26 -17.76 -0.67 -9.86
CA ALA A 26 -17.59 -1.62 -10.94
C ALA A 26 -16.18 -1.53 -11.57
N LYS A 27 -15.64 -0.32 -11.73
CA LYS A 27 -14.31 -0.10 -12.35
C LYS A 27 -13.18 -0.78 -11.59
N LEU A 28 -13.05 -0.54 -10.28
CA LEU A 28 -12.01 -1.22 -9.49
C LEU A 28 -12.36 -2.69 -9.25
N MET A 29 -13.62 -3.02 -8.92
CA MET A 29 -14.00 -4.39 -8.59
C MET A 29 -13.82 -5.36 -9.76
N SER A 30 -14.20 -4.98 -10.98
CA SER A 30 -13.98 -5.82 -12.17
C SER A 30 -12.50 -6.06 -12.43
N PHE A 31 -11.65 -5.04 -12.25
CA PHE A 31 -10.21 -5.16 -12.45
C PHE A 31 -9.55 -6.03 -11.35
N LEU A 32 -9.98 -5.90 -10.10
CA LEU A 32 -9.53 -6.76 -9.01
C LEU A 32 -9.98 -8.22 -9.18
N LEU A 33 -11.21 -8.46 -9.67
CA LEU A 33 -11.68 -9.81 -9.98
C LEU A 33 -10.90 -10.42 -11.14
N LEU A 34 -10.55 -9.64 -12.17
CA LEU A 34 -9.65 -10.08 -13.22
C LEU A 34 -8.28 -10.49 -12.64
N CYS A 35 -7.67 -9.64 -11.81
CA CYS A 35 -6.41 -9.94 -11.14
C CYS A 35 -6.52 -11.19 -10.26
N LEU A 36 -7.65 -11.38 -9.57
CA LEU A 36 -7.91 -12.53 -8.71
C LEU A 36 -7.95 -13.84 -9.50
N ILE A 37 -8.65 -13.85 -10.63
CA ILE A 37 -8.71 -15.04 -11.48
C ILE A 37 -7.32 -15.31 -12.08
N ILE A 38 -6.61 -14.28 -12.57
CA ILE A 38 -5.24 -14.43 -13.07
C ILE A 38 -4.33 -15.03 -11.99
N PHE A 39 -4.41 -14.53 -10.76
CA PHE A 39 -3.63 -15.02 -9.62
C PHE A 39 -3.82 -16.52 -9.41
N PHE A 40 -5.07 -17.01 -9.37
CA PHE A 40 -5.34 -18.45 -9.19
C PHE A 40 -4.87 -19.31 -10.36
N PHE A 41 -5.09 -18.87 -11.61
CA PHE A 41 -4.64 -19.64 -12.78
C PHE A 41 -3.11 -19.63 -12.93
N SER A 42 -2.42 -18.64 -12.37
CA SER A 42 -0.95 -18.55 -12.42
C SER A 42 -0.24 -19.59 -11.55
N PHE A 43 -0.94 -20.28 -10.64
CA PHE A 43 -0.40 -21.48 -9.96
C PHE A 43 -0.24 -22.67 -10.91
N PHE A 44 -0.85 -22.63 -12.10
CA PHE A 44 -0.85 -23.75 -13.04
C PHE A 44 -0.21 -23.41 -14.39
N PHE A 45 -0.14 -22.13 -14.74
CA PHE A 45 0.29 -21.66 -16.05
C PHE A 45 1.14 -20.38 -15.95
N PRO A 46 1.95 -20.05 -16.97
CA PRO A 46 2.76 -18.84 -16.94
C PRO A 46 1.92 -17.56 -16.88
N PHE A 47 2.27 -16.68 -15.95
CA PHE A 47 1.49 -15.49 -15.57
C PHE A 47 1.13 -14.62 -16.79
N ARG A 48 2.10 -14.37 -17.67
CA ARG A 48 1.93 -13.47 -18.83
C ARG A 48 0.90 -14.00 -19.82
N TYR A 49 0.86 -15.31 -20.08
CA TYR A 49 -0.12 -15.90 -21.00
C TYR A 49 -1.52 -15.90 -20.41
N VAL A 50 -1.64 -16.28 -19.13
CA VAL A 50 -2.89 -16.21 -18.37
C VAL A 50 -3.45 -14.79 -18.37
N PHE A 51 -2.59 -13.79 -18.12
CA PHE A 51 -2.97 -12.39 -18.16
C PHE A 51 -3.60 -12.00 -19.49
N TYR A 52 -2.91 -12.19 -20.63
CA TYR A 52 -3.43 -11.72 -21.91
C TYR A 52 -4.72 -12.44 -22.32
N PHE A 53 -4.81 -13.74 -22.05
CA PHE A 53 -6.01 -14.53 -22.33
C PHE A 53 -7.22 -14.03 -21.54
N LEU A 54 -7.10 -13.91 -20.22
CA LEU A 54 -8.19 -13.46 -19.35
C LEU A 54 -8.51 -11.98 -19.55
N PHE A 55 -7.51 -11.13 -19.80
CA PHE A 55 -7.70 -9.72 -20.11
C PHE A 55 -8.52 -9.55 -21.40
N ALA A 56 -8.22 -10.32 -22.46
CA ALA A 56 -9.00 -10.31 -23.69
C ALA A 56 -10.46 -10.76 -23.46
N ILE A 57 -10.68 -11.82 -22.67
CA ILE A 57 -12.04 -12.29 -22.31
C ILE A 57 -12.81 -11.20 -21.56
N PHE A 58 -12.21 -10.58 -20.55
CA PHE A 58 -12.85 -9.52 -19.78
C PHE A 58 -13.16 -8.29 -20.63
N LEU A 59 -12.27 -7.95 -21.57
CA LEU A 59 -12.47 -6.84 -22.50
C LEU A 59 -13.63 -7.14 -23.47
N ILE A 60 -13.65 -8.31 -24.10
CA ILE A 60 -14.71 -8.73 -25.03
C ILE A 60 -16.06 -8.82 -24.31
N SER A 61 -16.09 -9.44 -23.13
CA SER A 61 -17.29 -9.51 -22.29
C SER A 61 -17.79 -8.12 -21.88
N GLY A 62 -16.86 -7.20 -21.56
CA GLY A 62 -17.17 -5.81 -21.26
C GLY A 62 -17.81 -5.08 -22.44
N ILE A 63 -17.24 -5.21 -23.64
CA ILE A 63 -17.79 -4.64 -24.89
C ILE A 63 -19.17 -5.23 -25.19
N TYR A 64 -19.32 -6.56 -25.09
CA TYR A 64 -20.59 -7.22 -25.32
C TYR A 64 -21.68 -6.74 -24.35
N ARG A 65 -21.35 -6.58 -23.07
CA ARG A 65 -22.29 -6.05 -22.06
C ARG A 65 -22.61 -4.59 -22.28
N ALA A 66 -21.63 -3.76 -22.66
CA ALA A 66 -21.88 -2.37 -23.04
C ALA A 66 -22.91 -2.28 -24.18
N TYR A 67 -22.78 -3.15 -25.19
CA TYR A 67 -23.71 -3.24 -26.31
C TYR A 67 -25.10 -3.76 -25.87
N ARG A 68 -25.16 -4.82 -25.06
CA ARG A 68 -26.42 -5.49 -24.69
C ARG A 68 -27.20 -4.77 -23.58
N ASP A 69 -26.52 -4.38 -22.51
CA ASP A 69 -27.13 -3.87 -21.27
C ASP A 69 -27.07 -2.33 -21.18
N GLY A 70 -26.42 -1.67 -22.14
CA GLY A 70 -26.13 -0.24 -22.13
C GLY A 70 -24.77 0.08 -21.50
N PHE A 71 -24.23 1.25 -21.86
CA PHE A 71 -22.91 1.69 -21.42
C PHE A 71 -22.99 2.49 -20.12
N ASN A 72 -22.49 1.91 -19.02
CA ASN A 72 -22.44 2.56 -17.71
C ASN A 72 -21.14 3.37 -17.58
N PHE A 73 -21.24 4.69 -17.76
CA PHE A 73 -20.11 5.61 -17.63
C PHE A 73 -20.53 6.90 -16.94
N GLU A 74 -19.73 7.33 -15.95
CA GLU A 74 -19.98 8.55 -15.21
C GLU A 74 -18.75 9.47 -15.23
N PHE A 75 -18.77 10.43 -16.15
CA PHE A 75 -17.67 11.36 -16.41
C PHE A 75 -17.11 12.03 -15.14
N ARG A 76 -17.96 12.40 -14.19
CA ARG A 76 -17.54 13.10 -12.95
C ARG A 76 -16.54 12.29 -12.12
N TYR A 77 -16.70 10.97 -12.07
CA TYR A 77 -15.83 10.09 -11.30
C TYR A 77 -14.54 9.83 -12.09
N GLU A 78 -14.66 9.70 -13.40
CA GLU A 78 -13.51 9.57 -14.28
C GLU A 78 -12.65 10.83 -14.30
N ALA A 79 -13.24 12.02 -14.25
CA ALA A 79 -12.52 13.28 -14.14
C ALA A 79 -11.69 13.35 -12.84
N VAL A 80 -12.23 12.84 -11.72
CA VAL A 80 -11.48 12.74 -10.45
C VAL A 80 -10.34 11.74 -10.57
N PHE A 81 -10.62 10.56 -11.13
CA PHE A 81 -9.60 9.54 -11.38
C PHE A 81 -8.46 10.11 -12.23
N LEU A 82 -8.78 10.72 -13.38
CA LEU A 82 -7.80 11.27 -14.31
C LEU A 82 -7.01 12.44 -13.70
N ALA A 83 -7.67 13.38 -13.01
CA ALA A 83 -6.97 14.50 -12.40
C ALA A 83 -5.93 14.05 -11.35
N VAL A 84 -6.32 13.10 -10.49
CA VAL A 84 -5.41 12.56 -9.47
C VAL A 84 -4.34 11.65 -10.08
N PHE A 85 -4.70 10.82 -11.07
CA PHE A 85 -3.75 10.02 -11.83
C PHE A 85 -2.68 10.89 -12.47
N LEU A 86 -3.07 11.95 -13.19
CA LEU A 86 -2.13 12.85 -13.85
C LEU A 86 -1.26 13.63 -12.84
N TYR A 87 -1.82 14.03 -11.70
CA TYR A 87 -1.03 14.68 -10.64
C TYR A 87 0.06 13.75 -10.10
N PHE A 88 -0.27 12.52 -9.70
CA PHE A 88 0.73 11.61 -9.17
C PHE A 88 1.67 11.07 -10.25
N LEU A 89 1.20 10.89 -11.48
CA LEU A 89 2.06 10.57 -12.62
C LEU A 89 3.06 11.71 -12.89
N PHE A 90 2.62 12.97 -12.77
CA PHE A 90 3.50 14.13 -12.88
C PHE A 90 4.57 14.14 -11.77
N LEU A 91 4.22 13.83 -10.52
CA LEU A 91 5.23 13.69 -9.46
C LEU A 91 6.24 12.59 -9.80
N ARG A 92 5.78 11.44 -10.30
CA ARG A 92 6.67 10.36 -10.76
C ARG A 92 7.49 10.75 -11.99
N PHE A 93 6.97 11.62 -12.84
CA PHE A 93 7.71 12.18 -13.98
C PHE A 93 8.86 13.10 -13.54
N LEU A 94 8.71 13.79 -12.41
CA LEU A 94 9.76 14.61 -11.81
C LEU A 94 10.87 13.76 -11.17
N ILE A 95 10.50 12.70 -10.43
CA ILE A 95 11.45 11.77 -9.82
C ILE A 95 10.97 10.31 -10.03
N PRO A 96 11.41 9.64 -11.11
CA PRO A 96 10.90 8.32 -11.48
C PRO A 96 11.56 7.14 -10.78
N GLN A 97 12.70 7.36 -10.14
CA GLN A 97 13.58 6.29 -9.66
C GLN A 97 12.86 5.23 -8.79
N ALA A 98 13.15 3.96 -9.04
CA ALA A 98 12.84 2.84 -8.15
C ALA A 98 13.96 2.66 -7.11
N TYR A 99 14.32 3.75 -6.43
CA TYR A 99 15.45 3.79 -5.48
C TYR A 99 15.10 4.51 -4.18
N GLY A 100 15.60 3.94 -3.07
CA GLY A 100 15.41 4.40 -1.69
C GLY A 100 14.17 3.81 -1.02
N ALA A 101 14.31 3.44 0.26
CA ALA A 101 13.37 2.60 0.99
C ALA A 101 13.13 1.27 0.26
N GLU A 102 11.90 0.77 0.18
CA GLU A 102 11.61 -0.58 -0.32
C GLU A 102 11.44 -0.67 -1.85
N LYS A 103 11.61 0.44 -2.59
CA LYS A 103 11.34 0.49 -4.04
C LYS A 103 12.11 -0.51 -4.88
N ILE A 104 13.37 -0.84 -4.55
CA ILE A 104 14.14 -1.87 -5.27
C ILE A 104 13.48 -3.23 -5.05
N MET A 105 13.09 -3.56 -3.82
CA MET A 105 12.39 -4.79 -3.49
C MET A 105 11.04 -4.86 -4.19
N ASP A 106 10.25 -3.78 -4.15
CA ASP A 106 8.96 -3.70 -4.83
C ASP A 106 9.10 -3.90 -6.34
N TYR A 107 10.12 -3.28 -6.96
CA TYR A 107 10.44 -3.46 -8.37
C TYR A 107 10.84 -4.91 -8.68
N ALA A 108 11.68 -5.50 -7.84
CA ALA A 108 12.16 -6.88 -7.99
C ALA A 108 11.00 -7.88 -7.92
N PHE A 109 10.09 -7.73 -6.95
CA PHE A 109 8.93 -8.59 -6.80
C PHE A 109 7.95 -8.43 -7.97
N LEU A 110 7.76 -7.20 -8.44
CA LEU A 110 6.96 -6.94 -9.64
C LEU A 110 7.58 -7.57 -10.90
N ASN A 111 8.90 -7.50 -11.05
CA ASN A 111 9.64 -8.13 -12.15
C ASN A 111 9.53 -9.65 -12.09
N SER A 112 9.67 -10.22 -10.89
CA SER A 112 9.51 -11.66 -10.67
C SER A 112 8.11 -12.15 -11.05
N VAL A 113 7.05 -11.45 -10.63
CA VAL A 113 5.67 -11.76 -11.02
C VAL A 113 5.48 -11.74 -12.55
N LEU A 114 6.03 -10.71 -13.23
CA LEU A 114 5.92 -10.59 -14.69
C LEU A 114 6.62 -11.72 -15.45
N ARG A 115 7.69 -12.28 -14.87
CA ARG A 115 8.52 -13.35 -15.46
C ARG A 115 8.15 -14.75 -14.95
N ALA A 116 7.19 -14.88 -14.04
CA ALA A 116 6.85 -16.14 -13.41
C ALA A 116 6.23 -17.13 -14.41
N ASP A 117 6.89 -18.28 -14.56
CA ASP A 117 6.38 -19.42 -15.33
C ASP A 117 5.29 -20.20 -14.55
N MET A 118 5.28 -20.07 -13.22
CA MET A 118 4.27 -20.59 -12.30
C MET A 118 4.36 -19.85 -10.96
N PHE A 119 3.27 -19.80 -10.21
CA PHE A 119 3.27 -19.31 -8.82
C PHE A 119 3.57 -20.45 -7.83
N HIS A 120 4.37 -20.22 -6.79
CA HIS A 120 4.92 -18.92 -6.35
C HIS A 120 6.05 -18.38 -7.26
N PRO A 121 6.09 -17.04 -7.51
CA PRO A 121 7.16 -16.44 -8.30
C PRO A 121 8.55 -16.72 -7.70
N PRO A 122 9.62 -16.82 -8.51
CA PRO A 122 10.98 -16.96 -8.02
C PRO A 122 11.37 -15.81 -7.09
N ASP A 123 12.13 -16.10 -6.04
CA ASP A 123 12.69 -15.05 -5.20
C ASP A 123 13.85 -14.36 -5.92
N PRO A 124 13.79 -13.04 -6.20
CA PRO A 124 14.87 -12.33 -6.87
C PRO A 124 16.15 -12.26 -6.02
N PHE A 125 16.04 -12.28 -4.69
CA PHE A 125 17.16 -12.08 -3.79
C PHE A 125 17.66 -13.37 -3.16
N PHE A 126 17.01 -14.50 -3.42
CA PHE A 126 17.40 -15.81 -2.90
C PHE A 126 17.29 -16.89 -3.99
N ALA A 127 18.37 -17.10 -4.75
CA ALA A 127 18.39 -18.08 -5.83
C ALA A 127 18.04 -19.49 -5.35
N GLY A 128 17.08 -20.11 -6.04
CA GLY A 128 16.49 -21.41 -5.69
C GLY A 128 15.24 -21.31 -4.81
N GLY A 129 14.95 -20.14 -4.24
CA GLY A 129 13.75 -19.87 -3.46
C GLY A 129 12.59 -19.30 -4.30
N VAL A 130 11.43 -19.20 -3.66
CA VAL A 130 10.21 -18.58 -4.20
C VAL A 130 9.60 -17.59 -3.19
N ILE A 131 8.74 -16.70 -3.67
CA ILE A 131 8.00 -15.71 -2.84
C ILE A 131 6.76 -16.38 -2.24
N ASN A 132 6.96 -17.40 -1.42
CA ASN A 132 5.92 -18.04 -0.58
C ASN A 132 5.89 -17.48 0.84
N PHE A 133 6.86 -16.66 1.23
CA PHE A 133 6.96 -16.02 2.55
C PHE A 133 6.28 -14.64 2.63
N TYR A 134 5.80 -14.08 1.50
CA TYR A 134 5.25 -12.73 1.44
C TYR A 134 3.95 -12.69 0.63
N TYR A 135 3.06 -11.75 0.95
CA TYR A 135 1.79 -11.53 0.25
C TYR A 135 2.04 -10.70 -1.04
N TYR A 136 2.03 -11.33 -2.21
CA TYR A 136 2.45 -10.68 -3.47
C TYR A 136 1.28 -10.28 -4.40
N PHE A 137 0.02 -10.33 -3.95
CA PHE A 137 -1.12 -9.95 -4.79
C PHE A 137 -1.07 -8.47 -5.23
N GLY A 138 -0.52 -7.59 -4.38
CA GLY A 138 -0.29 -6.19 -4.75
C GLY A 138 0.57 -6.04 -6.00
N TYR A 139 1.60 -6.88 -6.15
CA TYR A 139 2.45 -6.91 -7.33
C TYR A 139 1.74 -7.54 -8.54
N VAL A 140 0.81 -8.48 -8.35
CA VAL A 140 -0.07 -8.95 -9.44
C VAL A 140 -0.95 -7.82 -9.97
N PHE A 141 -1.50 -6.98 -9.09
CA PHE A 141 -2.22 -5.77 -9.49
C PHE A 141 -1.32 -4.80 -10.27
N GLY A 142 -0.11 -4.52 -9.79
CA GLY A 142 0.87 -3.68 -10.50
C GLY A 142 1.29 -4.25 -11.86
N ALA A 143 1.45 -5.58 -11.95
CA ALA A 143 1.82 -6.28 -13.17
C ALA A 143 0.69 -6.22 -14.18
N ALA A 144 -0.55 -6.40 -13.72
CA ALA A 144 -1.74 -6.23 -14.56
C ALA A 144 -1.87 -4.81 -15.11
N VAL A 145 -1.60 -3.77 -14.30
CA VAL A 145 -1.56 -2.37 -14.79
C VAL A 145 -0.46 -2.17 -15.83
N THR A 146 0.73 -2.72 -15.58
CA THR A 146 1.88 -2.63 -16.50
C THR A 146 1.57 -3.26 -17.86
N LEU A 147 1.09 -4.51 -17.86
CA LEU A 147 0.78 -5.25 -19.08
C LEU A 147 -0.43 -4.66 -19.82
N SER A 148 -1.48 -4.23 -19.11
CA SER A 148 -2.63 -3.57 -19.73
C SER A 148 -2.31 -2.18 -20.29
N SER A 149 -1.22 -1.55 -19.84
CA SER A 149 -0.71 -0.30 -20.42
C SER A 149 0.22 -0.52 -21.62
N LEU A 150 0.57 -1.77 -21.95
CA LEU A 150 1.52 -2.13 -23.01
C LEU A 150 2.90 -1.45 -22.83
N LEU A 151 3.31 -1.17 -21.58
CA LEU A 151 4.57 -0.52 -21.25
C LEU A 151 5.63 -1.54 -20.80
N SER A 152 6.90 -1.16 -20.91
CA SER A 152 7.98 -1.85 -20.19
C SER A 152 7.80 -1.68 -18.69
N LEU A 153 8.32 -2.63 -17.89
CA LEU A 153 8.27 -2.55 -16.44
C LEU A 153 8.84 -1.23 -15.90
N SER A 154 9.96 -0.77 -16.46
CA SER A 154 10.61 0.50 -16.06
C SER A 154 9.68 1.71 -16.09
N LYS A 155 8.72 1.75 -17.03
CA LYS A 155 7.71 2.81 -17.13
C LYS A 155 6.41 2.43 -16.42
N GLY A 156 6.03 1.16 -16.51
CA GLY A 156 4.83 0.59 -15.91
C GLY A 156 4.81 0.70 -14.38
N PHE A 157 5.97 0.61 -13.73
CA PHE A 157 6.12 0.79 -12.28
C PHE A 157 5.56 2.14 -11.81
N ASN A 158 5.95 3.23 -12.48
CA ASN A 158 5.48 4.57 -12.15
C ASN A 158 4.00 4.80 -12.51
N VAL A 159 3.49 4.15 -13.56
CA VAL A 159 2.06 4.17 -13.90
C VAL A 159 1.24 3.42 -12.84
N ALA A 160 1.71 2.24 -12.40
CA ALA A 160 1.07 1.46 -11.35
C ALA A 160 0.99 2.25 -10.03
N ILE A 161 2.07 2.93 -9.65
CA ILE A 161 2.08 3.85 -8.49
C ILE A 161 1.01 4.93 -8.64
N ALA A 162 0.93 5.62 -9.80
CA ALA A 162 -0.03 6.70 -9.98
C ALA A 162 -1.51 6.24 -9.99
N VAL A 163 -1.78 4.99 -10.36
CA VAL A 163 -3.13 4.41 -10.41
C VAL A 163 -3.73 4.20 -9.01
N VAL A 164 -2.92 3.89 -8.00
CA VAL A 164 -3.39 3.62 -6.63
C VAL A 164 -4.10 4.84 -5.99
N PRO A 165 -3.51 6.04 -5.90
CA PRO A 165 -4.20 7.22 -5.38
C PRO A 165 -5.36 7.66 -6.27
N ALA A 166 -5.32 7.39 -7.58
CA ALA A 166 -6.42 7.70 -8.50
C ALA A 166 -7.69 6.88 -8.19
N TYR A 167 -7.55 5.56 -7.99
CA TYR A 167 -8.66 4.72 -7.53
C TYR A 167 -9.14 5.12 -6.14
N PHE A 168 -8.22 5.42 -5.22
CA PHE A 168 -8.56 5.87 -3.88
C PHE A 168 -9.41 7.15 -3.90
N ALA A 169 -9.01 8.14 -4.71
CA ALA A 169 -9.73 9.40 -4.86
C ALA A 169 -11.11 9.22 -5.51
N MET A 170 -11.20 8.44 -6.59
CA MET A 170 -12.46 8.17 -7.30
C MET A 170 -13.50 7.52 -6.37
N LEU A 171 -13.10 6.47 -5.64
CA LEU A 171 -13.97 5.77 -4.70
C LEU A 171 -14.33 6.65 -3.49
N SER A 172 -13.37 7.43 -2.99
CA SER A 172 -13.63 8.38 -1.90
C SER A 172 -14.66 9.44 -2.31
N TYR A 173 -14.53 10.00 -3.51
CA TYR A 173 -15.49 10.97 -4.04
C TYR A 173 -16.88 10.36 -4.20
N TYR A 174 -16.96 9.12 -4.69
CA TYR A 174 -18.20 8.36 -4.80
C TYR A 174 -18.86 8.17 -3.42
N LEU A 175 -18.13 7.68 -2.42
CA LEU A 175 -18.67 7.46 -1.07
C LEU A 175 -19.14 8.77 -0.42
N ILE A 176 -18.35 9.85 -0.52
CA ILE A 176 -18.69 11.17 0.03
C ILE A 176 -20.01 11.68 -0.57
N ARG A 177 -20.14 11.64 -1.90
CA ARG A 177 -21.35 12.10 -2.58
C ARG A 177 -22.58 11.26 -2.22
N ARG A 178 -22.39 9.95 -2.10
CA ARG A 178 -23.47 9.01 -1.76
C ARG A 178 -24.02 9.25 -0.36
N ILE A 179 -23.17 9.58 0.61
CA ILE A 179 -23.61 9.81 2.00
C ILE A 179 -24.10 11.24 2.23
N CYS A 180 -23.47 12.26 1.63
CA CYS A 180 -23.87 13.65 1.85
C CYS A 180 -25.07 14.11 1.00
N ASP A 181 -25.57 13.27 0.09
CA ASP A 181 -26.58 13.59 -0.93
C ASP A 181 -26.28 14.94 -1.64
N CYS A 182 -25.03 15.09 -2.08
CA CYS A 182 -24.50 16.35 -2.62
C CYS A 182 -24.82 16.55 -4.11
N ASN A 183 -26.10 16.47 -4.49
CA ASN A 183 -26.51 16.55 -5.91
C ASN A 183 -26.81 17.99 -6.41
N GLY A 184 -27.19 18.91 -5.52
CA GLY A 184 -27.43 20.34 -5.81
C GLY A 184 -26.16 21.19 -6.01
N GLY A 185 -26.32 22.47 -6.40
CA GLY A 185 -25.23 23.36 -6.83
C GLY A 185 -24.06 23.49 -5.83
N ARG A 186 -24.24 24.24 -4.73
CA ARG A 186 -23.17 24.46 -3.72
C ARG A 186 -22.71 23.18 -3.02
N SER A 187 -23.56 22.16 -2.95
CA SER A 187 -23.19 20.89 -2.30
C SER A 187 -22.13 20.10 -3.08
N ARG A 188 -21.98 20.34 -4.39
CA ARG A 188 -20.86 19.83 -5.20
C ARG A 188 -19.50 20.39 -4.77
N ILE A 189 -19.43 21.69 -4.42
CA ILE A 189 -18.18 22.32 -3.98
C ILE A 189 -17.72 21.69 -2.66
N TYR A 190 -18.65 21.48 -1.72
CA TYR A 190 -18.31 20.90 -0.43
C TYR A 190 -17.89 19.43 -0.51
N SER A 191 -18.42 18.65 -1.46
CA SER A 191 -17.92 17.29 -1.69
C SER A 191 -16.53 17.26 -2.33
N VAL A 192 -16.18 18.26 -3.13
CA VAL A 192 -14.80 18.42 -3.65
C VAL A 192 -13.85 18.82 -2.52
N ILE A 193 -14.21 19.74 -1.62
CA ILE A 193 -13.37 20.08 -0.46
C ILE A 193 -13.15 18.86 0.44
N ALA A 194 -14.21 18.09 0.69
CA ALA A 194 -14.11 16.84 1.45
C ALA A 194 -13.24 15.78 0.76
N LEU A 195 -13.26 15.70 -0.58
CA LEU A 195 -12.34 14.86 -1.35
C LEU A 195 -10.89 15.34 -1.24
N ILE A 196 -10.65 16.66 -1.33
CA ILE A 196 -9.32 17.23 -1.16
C ILE A 196 -8.78 16.85 0.22
N PHE A 197 -9.59 16.95 1.27
CA PHE A 197 -9.19 16.48 2.60
C PHE A 197 -8.89 14.97 2.61
N ALA A 198 -9.71 14.14 1.97
CA ALA A 198 -9.50 12.70 1.97
C ALA A 198 -8.18 12.29 1.30
N VAL A 199 -7.78 12.98 0.23
CA VAL A 199 -6.60 12.63 -0.58
C VAL A 199 -5.36 13.42 -0.15
N PHE A 200 -5.50 14.71 0.11
CA PHE A 200 -4.44 15.68 0.34
C PHE A 200 -4.50 16.23 1.78
N SER A 201 -4.38 15.38 2.78
CA SER A 201 -4.28 15.81 4.18
C SER A 201 -3.06 15.22 4.88
N GLY A 202 -2.46 16.03 5.75
CA GLY A 202 -1.48 15.62 6.75
C GLY A 202 -2.05 15.58 8.15
N ASN A 203 -1.16 15.25 9.10
CA ASN A 203 -1.44 15.31 10.53
C ASN A 203 -1.13 16.68 11.14
N PHE A 204 -1.47 16.83 12.42
CA PHE A 204 -1.26 18.09 13.15
C PHE A 204 0.22 18.39 13.38
N TYR A 205 1.07 17.35 13.46
CA TYR A 205 2.50 17.48 13.65
C TYR A 205 3.17 18.32 12.56
N ALA A 206 2.82 18.11 11.30
CA ALA A 206 3.40 18.88 10.20
C ALA A 206 3.15 20.39 10.34
N PHE A 207 1.98 20.78 10.84
CA PHE A 207 1.70 22.18 11.16
C PHE A 207 2.50 22.68 12.36
N TYR A 208 2.60 21.87 13.42
CA TYR A 208 3.41 22.20 14.59
C TYR A 208 4.90 22.40 14.23
N GLU A 209 5.48 21.49 13.45
CA GLU A 209 6.87 21.59 12.98
C GLU A 209 7.06 22.81 12.08
N PHE A 210 6.13 23.05 11.15
CA PHE A 210 6.18 24.22 10.27
C PHE A 210 6.16 25.56 11.04
N LEU A 211 5.28 25.67 12.05
CA LEU A 211 5.25 26.85 12.92
C LEU A 211 6.56 27.01 13.69
N LYS A 212 7.12 25.91 14.20
CA LYS A 212 8.39 25.91 14.93
C LYS A 212 9.54 26.39 14.05
N ASP A 213 9.57 25.97 12.78
CA ASP A 213 10.56 26.43 11.81
C ASP A 213 10.41 27.92 11.50
N ILE A 214 9.18 28.40 11.26
CA ILE A 214 8.92 29.83 11.05
C ILE A 214 9.36 30.68 12.25
N ILE A 215 8.99 30.27 13.46
CA ILE A 215 9.33 31.00 14.70
C ILE A 215 10.86 31.07 14.91
N ARG A 216 11.58 30.04 14.49
CA ARG A 216 13.05 29.99 14.54
C ARG A 216 13.74 30.72 13.38
N GLY A 217 12.98 31.21 12.40
CA GLY A 217 13.53 31.82 11.18
C GLY A 217 14.20 30.81 10.24
N THR A 218 13.88 29.52 10.35
CA THR A 218 14.43 28.45 9.50
C THR A 218 13.43 27.99 8.45
N LYS A 219 13.92 27.50 7.31
CA LYS A 219 13.07 26.84 6.30
C LYS A 219 12.93 25.36 6.64
N PRO A 220 11.76 24.73 6.36
CA PRO A 220 11.61 23.29 6.49
C PRO A 220 12.66 22.52 5.69
N GLY A 221 13.40 21.63 6.35
CA GLY A 221 14.44 20.80 5.73
C GLY A 221 13.90 19.46 5.23
N TYR A 222 14.79 18.63 4.68
CA TYR A 222 14.42 17.29 4.16
C TYR A 222 13.70 16.41 5.20
N LEU A 223 14.05 16.54 6.48
CA LEU A 223 13.44 15.76 7.55
C LEU A 223 11.98 16.12 7.83
N PHE A 224 11.49 17.31 7.43
CA PHE A 224 10.07 17.68 7.57
C PHE A 224 9.14 16.62 6.95
N TYR A 225 9.56 16.07 5.81
CA TYR A 225 8.86 15.00 5.11
C TYR A 225 8.76 13.72 5.97
N TRP A 226 9.83 13.33 6.67
CA TRP A 226 9.89 12.10 7.46
C TRP A 226 9.35 12.25 8.88
N ASN A 227 9.59 13.39 9.53
CA ASN A 227 9.25 13.62 10.93
C ASN A 227 7.73 13.51 11.18
N ALA A 228 6.93 13.88 10.18
CA ALA A 228 5.48 13.73 10.24
C ALA A 228 5.01 12.27 10.42
N THR A 229 5.85 11.25 10.17
CA THR A 229 5.49 9.84 10.38
C THR A 229 6.29 9.16 11.49
N ARG A 230 7.05 9.93 12.29
CA ARG A 230 7.93 9.46 13.37
C ARG A 230 7.66 10.22 14.68
N ILE A 231 6.40 10.23 15.09
CA ILE A 231 5.92 11.06 16.21
C ILE A 231 5.95 10.28 17.53
N ILE A 232 5.40 9.06 17.51
CA ILE A 232 5.14 8.25 18.70
C ILE A 232 6.42 7.52 19.11
N ASP A 233 6.73 7.52 20.40
CA ASP A 233 7.91 6.86 20.93
C ASP A 233 7.78 5.34 20.89
N ASP A 234 8.91 4.66 20.73
CA ASP A 234 9.04 3.21 20.75
C ASP A 234 10.30 2.83 21.55
N SER A 235 10.17 1.91 22.50
CA SER A 235 11.32 1.52 23.33
C SER A 235 12.42 0.76 22.57
N THR A 236 12.09 0.12 21.45
CA THR A 236 13.00 -0.75 20.70
C THR A 236 13.68 0.01 19.55
N TYR A 237 12.92 0.83 18.82
CA TYR A 237 13.36 1.53 17.62
C TYR A 237 13.42 3.06 17.80
N GLY A 238 13.17 3.57 19.00
CA GLY A 238 13.13 5.00 19.33
C GLY A 238 11.83 5.67 18.92
N LYS A 239 11.37 5.45 17.68
CA LYS A 239 10.11 5.97 17.14
C LYS A 239 9.34 4.89 16.38
N THR A 240 8.02 4.89 16.50
CA THR A 240 7.17 4.06 15.63
C THR A 240 7.04 4.69 14.24
N ILE A 241 6.67 3.86 13.25
CA ILE A 241 6.30 4.30 11.90
C ILE A 241 4.79 4.52 11.87
N ASN A 242 4.33 5.73 11.59
CA ASN A 242 2.90 6.07 11.52
C ASN A 242 2.58 6.79 10.21
N GLU A 243 2.27 6.05 9.17
CA GLU A 243 1.91 6.64 7.88
C GLU A 243 0.43 7.00 7.77
N PHE A 244 0.16 7.99 6.94
CA PHE A 244 -1.18 8.40 6.53
C PHE A 244 -1.22 8.51 4.99
N PRO A 245 -2.41 8.43 4.35
CA PRO A 245 -2.52 8.21 2.91
C PRO A 245 -1.66 9.13 2.04
N TYR A 246 -1.66 10.44 2.29
CA TYR A 246 -0.87 11.37 1.48
C TYR A 246 0.64 11.15 1.61
N PHE A 247 1.15 10.81 2.80
CA PHE A 247 2.56 10.44 2.98
C PHE A 247 2.91 9.25 2.08
N SER A 248 2.12 8.17 2.14
CA SER A 248 2.37 6.97 1.35
C SER A 248 2.28 7.27 -0.16
N PHE A 249 1.36 8.14 -0.58
CA PHE A 249 1.23 8.56 -1.97
C PHE A 249 2.46 9.28 -2.53
N ILE A 250 3.05 10.21 -1.76
CA ILE A 250 4.27 10.90 -2.20
C ILE A 250 5.54 10.10 -1.93
N HIS A 251 5.53 9.19 -0.95
CA HIS A 251 6.63 8.25 -0.70
C HIS A 251 6.84 7.32 -1.88
N ALA A 252 5.73 6.88 -2.47
CA ALA A 252 5.67 6.10 -3.71
C ALA A 252 6.43 4.76 -3.62
N ASP A 253 6.37 4.10 -2.46
CA ASP A 253 6.70 2.69 -2.35
C ASP A 253 5.48 1.91 -2.84
N PHE A 254 5.69 0.97 -3.77
CA PHE A 254 4.62 0.13 -4.30
C PHE A 254 4.34 -1.05 -3.36
N HIS A 255 4.59 -0.84 -2.08
CA HIS A 255 4.45 -1.80 -1.01
C HIS A 255 2.98 -2.06 -0.68
N ALA A 256 2.73 -3.17 0.00
CA ALA A 256 1.39 -3.67 0.30
C ALA A 256 0.42 -2.69 0.97
N HIS A 257 0.90 -1.95 1.98
CA HIS A 257 0.05 -1.02 2.72
C HIS A 257 -0.46 0.13 1.82
N PHE A 258 0.34 0.55 0.83
CA PHE A 258 0.00 1.55 -0.17
C PHE A 258 -1.02 1.00 -1.18
N VAL A 259 -0.75 -0.16 -1.77
CA VAL A 259 -1.64 -0.79 -2.76
C VAL A 259 -3.00 -1.16 -2.15
N ALA A 260 -3.05 -1.47 -0.86
CA ALA A 260 -4.29 -1.80 -0.14
C ALA A 260 -5.24 -0.60 0.01
N LEU A 261 -4.77 0.65 -0.03
CA LEU A 261 -5.58 1.85 0.24
C LEU A 261 -6.89 1.91 -0.58
N PRO A 262 -6.89 1.84 -1.92
CA PRO A 262 -8.12 1.81 -2.70
C PRO A 262 -9.00 0.58 -2.42
N VAL A 263 -8.41 -0.57 -2.10
CA VAL A 263 -9.14 -1.81 -1.76
C VAL A 263 -9.91 -1.63 -0.44
N LYS A 264 -9.31 -0.96 0.55
CA LYS A 264 -9.99 -0.59 1.83
C LYS A 264 -11.21 0.28 1.57
N VAL A 265 -11.09 1.29 0.71
CA VAL A 265 -12.22 2.18 0.39
C VAL A 265 -13.32 1.42 -0.36
N LEU A 266 -12.95 0.53 -1.28
CA LEU A 266 -13.90 -0.35 -1.94
C LEU A 266 -14.65 -1.22 -0.94
N ALA A 267 -13.95 -1.83 0.03
CA ALA A 267 -14.56 -2.63 1.08
C ALA A 267 -15.51 -1.82 1.96
N ILE A 268 -15.15 -0.60 2.34
CA ILE A 268 -16.03 0.33 3.04
C ILE A 268 -17.30 0.61 2.22
N ILE A 269 -17.20 0.78 0.90
CA ILE A 269 -18.38 1.00 0.04
C ILE A 269 -19.29 -0.25 -0.02
N ILE A 270 -18.73 -1.45 -0.19
CA ILE A 270 -19.52 -2.69 -0.21
C ILE A 270 -20.16 -2.96 1.16
N LEU A 271 -19.44 -2.70 2.25
CA LEU A 271 -19.98 -2.77 3.61
C LEU A 271 -21.10 -1.76 3.83
N TYR A 272 -21.02 -0.55 3.27
CA TYR A 272 -22.11 0.42 3.30
C TYR A 272 -23.36 -0.09 2.58
N ASP A 273 -23.20 -0.72 1.41
CA ASP A 273 -24.31 -1.36 0.68
C ASP A 273 -24.97 -2.48 1.47
N TYR A 274 -24.16 -3.32 2.11
CA TYR A 274 -24.68 -4.38 2.96
C TYR A 274 -25.40 -3.79 4.17
N PHE A 275 -24.78 -2.86 4.89
CA PHE A 275 -25.32 -2.18 6.06
C PHE A 275 -26.67 -1.50 5.79
N LYS A 276 -26.78 -0.73 4.69
CA LYS A 276 -27.98 0.05 4.40
C LYS A 276 -29.07 -0.76 3.71
N LYS A 277 -28.71 -1.64 2.77
CA LYS A 277 -29.67 -2.26 1.84
C LYS A 277 -29.72 -3.78 1.91
N GLY A 278 -28.81 -4.44 2.63
CA GLY A 278 -28.72 -5.91 2.60
C GLY A 278 -28.22 -6.45 1.26
N LYS A 279 -27.61 -5.61 0.41
CA LYS A 279 -27.18 -5.94 -0.96
C LYS A 279 -25.66 -6.08 -1.05
N ASN A 280 -25.18 -6.68 -2.14
CA ASN A 280 -23.75 -6.78 -2.51
C ASN A 280 -22.84 -7.52 -1.50
N TRP A 281 -23.41 -8.11 -0.44
CA TRP A 281 -22.67 -8.82 0.62
C TRP A 281 -21.80 -9.97 0.08
N VAL A 282 -22.19 -10.62 -1.01
CA VAL A 282 -21.42 -11.71 -1.65
C VAL A 282 -20.02 -11.25 -2.11
N TYR A 283 -19.86 -9.98 -2.48
CA TYR A 283 -18.58 -9.43 -2.93
C TYR A 283 -17.59 -9.23 -1.78
N LEU A 284 -18.02 -9.31 -0.52
CA LEU A 284 -17.12 -9.28 0.64
C LEU A 284 -16.25 -10.53 0.72
N ILE A 285 -16.66 -11.67 0.15
CA ILE A 285 -15.86 -12.90 0.14
C ILE A 285 -14.55 -12.70 -0.64
N PRO A 286 -14.57 -12.41 -1.96
CA PRO A 286 -13.33 -12.18 -2.69
C PRO A 286 -12.60 -10.93 -2.19
N LEU A 287 -13.30 -9.92 -1.67
CA LEU A 287 -12.67 -8.69 -1.20
C LEU A 287 -11.90 -8.86 0.11
N ASN A 288 -12.41 -9.65 1.06
CA ASN A 288 -11.67 -10.00 2.28
C ASN A 288 -10.44 -10.85 1.94
N PHE A 289 -10.55 -11.76 0.97
CA PHE A 289 -9.40 -12.50 0.44
C PHE A 289 -8.37 -11.56 -0.19
N ILE A 290 -8.79 -10.63 -1.05
CA ILE A 290 -7.87 -9.66 -1.70
C ILE A 290 -7.21 -8.76 -0.66
N LEU A 291 -7.95 -8.29 0.36
CA LEU A 291 -7.37 -7.50 1.45
C LEU A 291 -6.26 -8.28 2.14
N PHE A 292 -6.49 -9.57 2.46
CA PHE A 292 -5.44 -10.43 3.02
C PHE A 292 -4.25 -10.60 2.06
N ALA A 293 -4.51 -10.88 0.79
CA ALA A 293 -3.49 -11.19 -0.19
C ALA A 293 -2.67 -9.96 -0.65
N VAL A 294 -3.21 -8.75 -0.48
CA VAL A 294 -2.49 -7.49 -0.71
C VAL A 294 -1.77 -7.04 0.56
N ASN A 295 -2.43 -7.10 1.71
CA ASN A 295 -1.86 -6.72 3.01
C ASN A 295 -2.56 -7.52 4.13
N SER A 296 -1.91 -8.58 4.59
CA SER A 296 -2.51 -9.58 5.50
C SER A 296 -3.11 -9.00 6.79
N TRP A 297 -2.61 -7.85 7.24
CA TRP A 297 -3.05 -7.16 8.46
C TRP A 297 -4.41 -6.48 8.34
N ASP A 298 -4.89 -6.26 7.11
CA ASP A 298 -6.23 -5.71 6.88
C ASP A 298 -7.33 -6.77 7.08
N ALA A 299 -7.01 -8.05 6.92
CA ALA A 299 -7.96 -9.15 7.07
C ALA A 299 -8.70 -9.17 8.42
N PRO A 300 -8.03 -9.16 9.59
CA PRO A 300 -8.74 -9.16 10.88
C PRO A 300 -9.64 -7.94 11.07
N ILE A 301 -9.24 -6.78 10.53
CA ILE A 301 -10.01 -5.54 10.62
C ILE A 301 -11.31 -5.64 9.82
N PHE A 302 -11.23 -6.05 8.55
CA PHE A 302 -12.39 -6.10 7.67
C PHE A 302 -13.29 -7.31 7.94
N LEU A 303 -12.77 -8.42 8.45
CA LEU A 303 -13.58 -9.51 9.00
C LEU A 303 -14.37 -9.04 10.22
N PHE A 304 -13.74 -8.28 11.13
CA PHE A 304 -14.44 -7.70 12.29
C PHE A 304 -15.53 -6.71 11.87
N ILE A 305 -15.26 -5.80 10.93
CA ILE A 305 -16.29 -4.85 10.44
C ILE A 305 -17.42 -5.58 9.70
N THR A 306 -17.10 -6.65 8.96
CA THR A 306 -18.10 -7.52 8.33
C THR A 306 -19.02 -8.16 9.38
N PHE A 307 -18.43 -8.67 10.46
CA PHE A 307 -19.19 -9.21 11.61
C PHE A 307 -20.10 -8.15 12.24
N LEU A 308 -19.58 -6.96 12.55
CA LEU A 308 -20.38 -5.86 13.11
C LEU A 308 -21.54 -5.46 12.17
N THR A 309 -21.29 -5.45 10.86
CA THR A 309 -22.31 -5.13 9.86
C THR A 309 -23.42 -6.17 9.86
N ALA A 310 -23.09 -7.47 9.83
CA ALA A 310 -24.07 -8.54 9.88
C ALA A 310 -24.87 -8.54 11.19
N LEU A 311 -24.20 -8.30 12.32
CA LEU A 311 -24.83 -8.21 13.64
C LEU A 311 -25.82 -7.03 13.71
N TYR A 312 -25.42 -5.86 13.20
CA TYR A 312 -26.29 -4.69 13.13
C TYR A 312 -27.50 -4.94 12.21
N ARG A 313 -27.29 -5.56 11.06
CA ARG A 313 -28.37 -5.91 10.13
C ARG A 313 -29.39 -6.80 10.81
N PHE A 314 -28.95 -7.88 11.46
CA PHE A 314 -29.82 -8.72 12.26
C PHE A 314 -30.55 -7.95 13.36
N TYR A 315 -29.84 -7.11 14.12
CA TYR A 315 -30.45 -6.30 15.16
C TYR A 315 -31.55 -5.35 14.62
N SER A 316 -31.31 -4.75 13.45
CA SER A 316 -32.20 -3.78 12.82
C SER A 316 -33.38 -4.41 12.10
N THR A 317 -33.23 -5.58 11.46
CA THR A 317 -34.29 -6.22 10.67
C THR A 317 -34.98 -7.36 11.41
N ARG A 318 -34.34 -7.92 12.45
CA ARG A 318 -34.73 -9.16 13.15
C ARG A 318 -34.82 -10.38 12.23
N ASP A 319 -34.18 -10.32 11.06
CA ASP A 319 -34.15 -11.40 10.09
C ASP A 319 -32.91 -12.28 10.29
N VAL A 320 -33.13 -13.55 10.66
CA VAL A 320 -32.09 -14.56 10.85
C VAL A 320 -31.29 -14.82 9.56
N ALA A 321 -31.87 -14.54 8.38
CA ALA A 321 -31.14 -14.65 7.13
C ALA A 321 -29.92 -13.71 7.06
N GLU A 322 -29.94 -12.57 7.74
CA GLU A 322 -28.79 -11.64 7.78
C GLU A 322 -27.62 -12.23 8.59
N ILE A 323 -27.90 -12.98 9.66
CA ILE A 323 -26.87 -13.75 10.38
C ILE A 323 -26.29 -14.82 9.47
N LYS A 324 -27.14 -15.56 8.74
CA LYS A 324 -26.68 -16.60 7.80
C LYS A 324 -25.79 -16.01 6.70
N LYS A 325 -26.18 -14.88 6.11
CA LYS A 325 -25.34 -14.15 5.13
C LYS A 325 -23.99 -13.78 5.73
N GLY A 326 -23.99 -13.17 6.93
CA GLY A 326 -22.75 -12.82 7.64
C GLY A 326 -21.86 -14.03 7.90
N ALA A 327 -22.44 -15.13 8.40
CA ALA A 327 -21.73 -16.37 8.67
C ALA A 327 -21.13 -16.98 7.39
N ILE A 328 -21.88 -17.00 6.27
CA ILE A 328 -21.39 -17.46 4.96
C ILE A 328 -20.19 -16.61 4.51
N VAL A 329 -20.31 -15.28 4.58
CA VAL A 329 -19.20 -14.39 4.20
C VAL A 329 -17.97 -14.67 5.04
N LEU A 330 -18.11 -14.71 6.36
CA LEU A 330 -16.99 -14.93 7.28
C LEU A 330 -16.36 -16.30 7.08
N ALA A 331 -17.16 -17.36 6.94
CA ALA A 331 -16.67 -18.72 6.75
C ALA A 331 -15.94 -18.88 5.41
N LEU A 332 -16.53 -18.43 4.29
CA LEU A 332 -15.90 -18.53 2.97
C LEU A 332 -14.66 -17.62 2.85
N SER A 333 -14.68 -16.44 3.49
CA SER A 333 -13.49 -15.58 3.58
C SER A 333 -12.38 -16.27 4.37
N ALA A 334 -12.71 -16.86 5.53
CA ALA A 334 -11.73 -17.57 6.36
C ALA A 334 -11.16 -18.79 5.63
N ILE A 335 -12.00 -19.61 4.98
CA ILE A 335 -11.55 -20.76 4.20
C ILE A 335 -10.60 -20.31 3.09
N SER A 336 -10.98 -19.33 2.28
CA SER A 336 -10.13 -18.86 1.16
C SER A 336 -8.81 -18.26 1.64
N ILE A 337 -8.82 -17.49 2.73
CA ILE A 337 -7.61 -16.94 3.37
C ILE A 337 -6.70 -18.07 3.87
N LEU A 338 -7.27 -19.05 4.58
CA LEU A 338 -6.52 -20.19 5.11
C LEU A 338 -5.96 -21.08 4.00
N THR A 339 -6.65 -21.21 2.86
CA THR A 339 -6.13 -21.93 1.70
C THR A 339 -4.86 -21.26 1.17
N LEU A 340 -4.86 -19.95 0.96
CA LEU A 340 -3.63 -19.25 0.54
C LEU A 340 -2.56 -19.33 1.62
N TYR A 341 -2.92 -19.08 2.88
CA TYR A 341 -1.97 -19.14 4.00
C TYR A 341 -1.31 -20.52 4.13
N SER A 342 -2.01 -21.61 3.86
CA SER A 342 -1.44 -22.96 3.89
C SER A 342 -0.37 -23.23 2.82
N THR A 343 -0.30 -22.39 1.78
CA THR A 343 0.76 -22.45 0.75
C THR A 343 1.97 -21.57 1.09
N MET A 344 1.87 -20.79 2.18
CA MET A 344 2.89 -19.81 2.55
C MET A 344 3.86 -20.35 3.60
N GLU A 345 5.13 -20.04 3.44
CA GLU A 345 6.21 -20.31 4.41
C GLU A 345 6.54 -19.01 5.18
N THR A 346 5.53 -18.45 5.87
CA THR A 346 5.70 -17.22 6.64
C THR A 346 6.00 -17.52 8.12
N PRO A 347 6.95 -16.82 8.76
CA PRO A 347 7.14 -16.92 10.20
C PRO A 347 5.87 -16.56 10.97
N SER A 348 5.63 -17.24 12.09
CA SER A 348 4.45 -16.99 12.91
C SER A 348 4.53 -15.62 13.58
N ALA A 349 3.48 -14.81 13.39
CA ALA A 349 3.34 -13.54 14.09
C ALA A 349 3.17 -13.79 15.61
N LYS A 350 4.02 -13.16 16.43
CA LYS A 350 4.04 -13.36 17.90
C LYS A 350 3.43 -12.15 18.62
N PRO A 351 2.14 -12.18 19.01
CA PRO A 351 1.54 -11.11 19.80
C PRO A 351 2.05 -11.18 21.25
N PHE A 352 2.22 -10.01 21.88
CA PHE A 352 2.57 -9.87 23.29
C PHE A 352 1.86 -8.64 23.90
N LEU A 353 1.70 -8.65 25.22
CA LEU A 353 1.15 -7.51 25.95
C LEU A 353 2.26 -6.49 26.21
N THR A 354 2.02 -5.23 25.87
CA THR A 354 2.96 -4.12 26.11
C THR A 354 2.51 -3.22 27.26
N GLY A 355 3.48 -2.75 28.06
CA GLY A 355 3.29 -1.74 29.11
C GLY A 355 3.50 -0.32 28.62
N GLU A 356 4.01 -0.12 27.41
CA GLU A 356 4.27 1.21 26.86
C GLU A 356 2.95 1.91 26.50
N ARG A 357 2.86 3.24 26.67
CA ARG A 357 1.63 4.00 26.40
C ARG A 357 1.90 5.23 25.54
N THR A 358 1.02 5.51 24.58
CA THR A 358 1.09 6.74 23.79
C THR A 358 0.76 7.93 24.68
N SER A 359 1.60 8.97 24.70
CA SER A 359 1.27 10.20 25.41
C SER A 359 0.14 10.95 24.69
N LEU A 360 -0.68 11.69 25.45
CA LEU A 360 -1.76 12.49 24.87
C LEU A 360 -1.27 13.50 23.83
N THR A 361 -0.07 14.08 24.05
CA THR A 361 0.58 14.99 23.11
C THR A 361 0.94 14.31 21.79
N GLN A 362 1.63 13.16 21.83
CA GLN A 362 1.98 12.40 20.62
C GLN A 362 0.74 11.97 19.85
N PHE A 363 -0.27 11.51 20.58
CA PHE A 363 -1.56 11.15 20.00
C PHE A 363 -2.21 12.34 19.29
N PHE A 364 -2.25 13.50 19.92
CA PHE A 364 -2.83 14.70 19.32
C PHE A 364 -2.04 15.20 18.11
N LEU A 365 -0.70 15.16 18.18
CA LEU A 365 0.16 15.53 17.05
C LEU A 365 -0.09 14.63 15.82
N TYR A 366 -0.35 13.35 16.02
CA TYR A 366 -0.66 12.44 14.91
C TYR A 366 -2.15 12.49 14.50
N PHE A 367 -3.07 12.19 15.41
CA PHE A 367 -4.49 12.00 15.10
C PHE A 367 -5.37 13.25 15.25
N GLY A 368 -4.84 14.36 15.79
CA GLY A 368 -5.63 15.50 16.26
C GLY A 368 -6.63 16.04 15.24
N ILE A 369 -6.21 16.23 13.99
CA ILE A 369 -7.07 16.75 12.91
C ILE A 369 -8.29 15.85 12.70
N ILE A 370 -8.07 14.55 12.50
CA ILE A 370 -9.14 13.58 12.23
C ILE A 370 -10.03 13.35 13.46
N PHE A 371 -9.45 13.35 14.66
CA PHE A 371 -10.23 13.20 15.88
C PHE A 371 -11.11 14.41 16.15
N ILE A 372 -10.62 15.63 15.96
CA ILE A 372 -11.42 16.85 16.06
C ILE A 372 -12.62 16.77 15.09
N LEU A 373 -12.38 16.39 13.84
CA LEU A 373 -13.46 16.25 12.85
C LEU A 373 -14.43 15.12 13.19
N SER A 374 -13.96 14.03 13.79
CA SER A 374 -14.81 12.94 14.29
C SER A 374 -15.70 13.37 15.46
N TYR A 375 -15.20 14.22 16.36
CA TYR A 375 -16.03 14.85 17.40
C TYR A 375 -17.07 15.80 16.81
N ILE A 376 -16.70 16.59 15.80
CA ILE A 376 -17.65 17.45 15.07
C ILE A 376 -18.74 16.61 14.39
N TYR A 377 -18.38 15.45 13.82
CA TYR A 377 -19.35 14.50 13.24
C TYR A 377 -20.37 13.97 14.28
N LEU A 378 -19.94 13.78 15.52
CA LEU A 378 -20.75 13.27 16.63
C LEU A 378 -21.37 14.37 17.50
N TYR A 379 -21.26 15.65 17.11
CA TYR A 379 -21.73 16.78 17.92
C TYR A 379 -23.23 16.68 18.27
N ASP A 380 -24.05 16.24 17.32
CA ASP A 380 -25.48 15.98 17.55
C ASP A 380 -25.71 14.93 18.64
N GLU A 381 -24.93 13.85 18.67
CA GLU A 381 -25.03 12.82 19.70
C GLU A 381 -24.51 13.32 21.06
N ILE A 382 -23.46 14.14 21.07
CA ILE A 382 -22.97 14.79 22.30
C ILE A 382 -24.08 15.66 22.92
N VAL A 383 -24.77 16.46 22.10
CA VAL A 383 -25.87 17.33 22.56
C VAL A 383 -27.09 16.51 22.97
N LYS A 384 -27.41 15.41 22.26
CA LYS A 384 -28.54 14.55 22.58
C LYS A 384 -28.31 13.70 23.83
N SER A 385 -27.08 13.32 24.11
CA SER A 385 -26.69 12.39 25.16
C SER A 385 -25.66 13.01 26.13
N LYS A 386 -25.85 14.29 26.52
CA LYS A 386 -24.90 15.06 27.36
C LYS A 386 -24.42 14.33 28.60
N ARG A 387 -25.32 13.68 29.34
CA ARG A 387 -24.96 12.92 30.56
C ARG A 387 -24.00 11.77 30.24
N LEU A 388 -24.26 11.03 29.17
CA LEU A 388 -23.39 9.93 28.73
C LEU A 388 -22.04 10.47 28.26
N ALA A 389 -22.02 11.56 27.49
CA ALA A 389 -20.80 12.22 27.07
C ALA A 389 -19.95 12.65 28.28
N MET A 390 -20.56 13.33 29.26
CA MET A 390 -19.88 13.77 30.48
C MET A 390 -19.35 12.60 31.31
N LEU A 391 -20.15 11.54 31.51
CA LEU A 391 -19.71 10.34 32.23
C LEU A 391 -18.57 9.62 31.51
N SER A 392 -18.62 9.55 30.18
CA SER A 392 -17.53 8.96 29.39
C SER A 392 -16.24 9.78 29.46
N VAL A 393 -16.33 11.12 29.47
CA VAL A 393 -15.16 11.98 29.67
C VAL A 393 -14.59 11.80 31.07
N LEU A 394 -15.45 11.76 32.09
CA LEU A 394 -15.01 11.54 33.48
C LEU A 394 -14.32 10.18 33.64
N ALA A 395 -14.90 9.10 33.12
CA ALA A 395 -14.27 7.78 33.10
C ALA A 395 -12.93 7.81 32.34
N GLY A 396 -12.89 8.55 31.23
CA GLY A 396 -11.70 8.90 30.46
C GLY A 396 -10.57 9.48 31.32
N ILE A 397 -10.89 10.57 32.04
CA ILE A 397 -9.97 11.29 32.93
C ILE A 397 -9.49 10.38 34.07
N LEU A 398 -10.39 9.60 34.68
CA LEU A 398 -10.03 8.69 35.76
C LEU A 398 -9.06 7.59 35.31
N ALA A 399 -9.11 7.17 34.03
CA ALA A 399 -8.18 6.19 33.49
C ALA A 399 -6.89 6.80 32.91
N TYR A 400 -6.76 8.13 32.86
CA TYR A 400 -5.59 8.84 32.31
C TYR A 400 -4.25 8.32 32.86
N PRO A 401 -4.08 8.03 34.17
CA PRO A 401 -2.83 7.51 34.70
C PRO A 401 -2.39 6.17 34.10
N PHE A 402 -3.33 5.37 33.58
CA PHE A 402 -3.08 4.06 33.00
C PHE A 402 -3.05 4.09 31.47
N ILE A 403 -3.84 4.98 30.86
CA ILE A 403 -4.03 5.09 29.42
C ILE A 403 -4.18 6.59 29.07
N PRO A 404 -3.09 7.30 28.75
CA PRO A 404 -3.12 8.76 28.60
C PRO A 404 -4.04 9.27 27.48
N ILE A 405 -4.32 8.45 26.47
CA ILE A 405 -5.20 8.79 25.33
C ILE A 405 -6.69 8.53 25.62
N PHE A 406 -7.02 7.86 26.72
CA PHE A 406 -8.38 7.45 27.06
C PHE A 406 -9.38 8.61 27.26
N PRO A 407 -9.00 9.78 27.83
CA PRO A 407 -9.90 10.94 27.92
C PRO A 407 -10.50 11.39 26.59
N VAL A 408 -9.80 11.15 25.48
CA VAL A 408 -10.22 11.56 24.13
C VAL A 408 -10.80 10.37 23.35
N ILE A 409 -10.24 9.18 23.47
CA ILE A 409 -10.76 8.05 22.70
C ILE A 409 -12.04 7.49 23.30
N PHE A 410 -12.12 7.34 24.63
CA PHE A 410 -13.24 6.64 25.26
C PHE A 410 -14.61 7.32 25.02
N PRO A 411 -14.75 8.66 25.15
CA PRO A 411 -16.00 9.33 24.78
C PRO A 411 -16.38 9.09 23.32
N LEU A 412 -15.39 9.13 22.42
CA LEU A 412 -15.61 8.90 21.00
C LEU A 412 -16.10 7.47 20.74
N THR A 413 -15.50 6.47 21.39
CA THR A 413 -15.92 5.05 21.34
C THR A 413 -17.37 4.88 21.79
N ILE A 414 -17.73 5.42 22.96
CA ILE A 414 -19.07 5.23 23.54
C ILE A 414 -20.15 5.94 22.71
N LEU A 415 -19.90 7.18 22.30
CA LEU A 415 -20.87 7.96 21.53
C LEU A 415 -21.05 7.41 20.12
N SER A 416 -19.96 6.98 19.48
CA SER A 416 -20.01 6.34 18.16
C SER A 416 -20.74 4.99 18.22
N ALA A 417 -20.50 4.16 19.23
CA ALA A 417 -21.23 2.90 19.43
C ALA A 417 -22.75 3.15 19.53
N ARG A 418 -23.16 4.13 20.33
CA ARG A 418 -24.58 4.48 20.50
C ARG A 418 -25.22 4.99 19.21
N LYS A 419 -24.52 5.84 18.45
CA LYS A 419 -25.02 6.38 17.16
C LYS A 419 -25.03 5.30 16.07
N PHE A 420 -24.05 4.40 16.08
CA PHE A 420 -24.01 3.20 15.23
C PHE A 420 -25.23 2.29 15.46
N LEU A 421 -25.56 1.97 16.71
CA LEU A 421 -26.73 1.14 17.04
C LEU A 421 -28.07 1.75 16.57
N ARG A 422 -28.10 3.05 16.27
CA ARG A 422 -29.24 3.75 15.66
C ARG A 422 -29.21 3.78 14.13
N GLY A 423 -28.26 3.10 13.50
CA GLY A 423 -28.14 2.96 12.06
C GLY A 423 -27.26 3.95 11.34
N ASP A 424 -26.32 4.58 12.07
CA ASP A 424 -25.28 5.40 11.45
C ASP A 424 -24.04 4.56 11.08
N TYR A 425 -23.82 4.38 9.78
CA TYR A 425 -22.69 3.61 9.26
C TYR A 425 -21.34 4.26 9.55
N LEU A 426 -21.23 5.58 9.48
CA LEU A 426 -19.97 6.27 9.72
C LEU A 426 -19.58 6.22 11.19
N SER A 427 -20.55 6.23 12.10
CA SER A 427 -20.30 5.95 13.51
C SER A 427 -19.83 4.52 13.76
N MET A 428 -20.23 3.54 12.95
CA MET A 428 -19.64 2.19 13.01
C MET A 428 -18.16 2.23 12.66
N LEU A 429 -17.77 3.00 11.63
CA LEU A 429 -16.35 3.16 11.27
C LEU A 429 -15.55 3.86 12.38
N ILE A 430 -16.10 4.92 12.98
CA ILE A 430 -15.46 5.58 14.15
C ILE A 430 -15.27 4.57 15.28
N PHE A 431 -16.32 3.82 15.62
CA PHE A 431 -16.28 2.82 16.68
C PHE A 431 -15.21 1.76 16.41
N SER A 432 -15.17 1.19 15.21
CA SER A 432 -14.14 0.22 14.81
C SER A 432 -12.74 0.81 14.89
N ALA A 433 -12.53 2.03 14.40
CA ALA A 433 -11.22 2.69 14.45
C ALA A 433 -10.76 2.96 15.89
N THR A 434 -11.65 3.42 16.78
CA THR A 434 -11.29 3.65 18.18
C THR A 434 -10.95 2.36 18.91
N LEU A 435 -11.60 1.25 18.58
CA LEU A 435 -11.25 -0.07 19.13
C LEU A 435 -9.87 -0.53 18.65
N ILE A 436 -9.54 -0.31 17.37
CA ILE A 436 -8.22 -0.64 16.81
C ILE A 436 -7.13 0.17 17.52
N VAL A 437 -7.31 1.49 17.66
CA VAL A 437 -6.34 2.35 18.35
C VAL A 437 -6.17 1.91 19.81
N LEU A 438 -7.26 1.60 20.53
CA LEU A 438 -7.17 1.10 21.90
C LEU A 438 -6.47 -0.26 21.97
N ALA A 439 -6.72 -1.18 21.02
CA ALA A 439 -6.06 -2.48 21.00
C ALA A 439 -4.54 -2.35 20.88
N CYS A 440 -4.05 -1.40 20.07
CA CYS A 440 -2.62 -1.13 19.91
C CYS A 440 -1.93 -0.64 21.19
N GLU A 441 -2.68 -0.06 22.14
CA GLU A 441 -2.09 0.36 23.44
C GLU A 441 -1.80 -0.84 24.35
N PHE A 442 -2.40 -2.00 24.11
CA PHE A 442 -2.24 -3.17 24.97
C PHE A 442 -1.53 -4.34 24.30
N VAL A 443 -1.76 -4.52 22.99
CA VAL A 443 -1.24 -5.65 22.22
C VAL A 443 -0.30 -5.13 21.16
N ALA A 444 0.93 -5.65 21.18
CA ALA A 444 1.89 -5.46 20.11
C ALA A 444 2.20 -6.81 19.45
N VAL A 445 2.53 -6.82 18.17
CA VAL A 445 2.92 -8.00 17.41
C VAL A 445 4.30 -7.76 16.83
N GLU A 446 5.25 -8.61 17.24
CA GLU A 446 6.70 -8.48 17.02
C GLU A 446 7.33 -7.22 17.66
N SER A 447 6.76 -6.05 17.40
CA SER A 447 7.11 -4.79 18.04
C SER A 447 5.94 -3.81 18.05
N ARG A 448 6.01 -2.83 18.95
CA ARG A 448 5.05 -1.72 18.97
C ARG A 448 5.10 -0.94 17.65
N MET A 449 6.29 -0.64 17.13
CA MET A 449 6.49 -0.04 15.81
C MET A 449 5.71 -0.77 14.71
N ASN A 450 5.86 -2.09 14.58
CA ASN A 450 5.22 -2.86 13.50
C ASN A 450 3.68 -2.82 13.63
N THR A 451 3.18 -2.96 14.86
CA THR A 451 1.73 -2.89 15.16
C THR A 451 1.16 -1.54 14.77
N PHE A 452 1.81 -0.46 15.20
CA PHE A 452 1.35 0.90 14.92
C PHE A 452 1.36 1.18 13.42
N PHE A 453 2.42 0.78 12.72
CA PHE A 453 2.55 0.96 11.27
C PHE A 453 1.35 0.36 10.51
N LYS A 454 0.97 -0.87 10.86
CA LYS A 454 -0.10 -1.61 10.19
C LYS A 454 -1.50 -1.12 10.59
N PHE A 455 -1.77 -0.98 11.89
CA PHE A 455 -3.11 -0.72 12.40
C PHE A 455 -3.49 0.76 12.42
N TYR A 456 -2.54 1.69 12.63
CA TYR A 456 -2.86 3.12 12.66
C TYR A 456 -3.24 3.64 11.27
N LEU A 457 -2.60 3.15 10.20
CA LEU A 457 -2.99 3.52 8.83
C LEU A 457 -4.42 3.04 8.51
N ALA A 458 -4.78 1.82 8.93
CA ALA A 458 -6.14 1.32 8.77
C ALA A 458 -7.16 2.15 9.58
N ALA A 459 -6.87 2.46 10.85
CA ALA A 459 -7.71 3.33 11.67
C ALA A 459 -7.87 4.73 11.07
N TRP A 460 -6.80 5.29 10.49
CA TRP A 460 -6.83 6.57 9.78
C TRP A 460 -7.83 6.54 8.61
N VAL A 461 -7.76 5.52 7.76
CA VAL A 461 -8.68 5.35 6.61
C VAL A 461 -10.14 5.23 7.06
N LEU A 462 -10.42 4.52 8.15
CA LEU A 462 -11.77 4.39 8.71
C LEU A 462 -12.32 5.73 9.22
N LEU A 463 -11.50 6.54 9.90
CA LEU A 463 -11.89 7.85 10.44
C LEU A 463 -11.91 8.96 9.38
N LEU A 464 -11.24 8.76 8.25
CA LEU A 464 -11.15 9.71 7.15
C LEU A 464 -12.52 10.10 6.61
N PHE A 465 -13.43 9.12 6.41
CA PHE A 465 -14.74 9.37 5.82
C PHE A 465 -15.70 10.10 6.75
N PRO A 466 -15.90 9.71 8.03
CA PRO A 466 -16.64 10.53 8.99
C PRO A 466 -16.12 11.98 9.05
N SER A 467 -14.80 12.16 9.00
CA SER A 467 -14.15 13.47 9.02
C SER A 467 -14.43 14.29 7.74
N ALA A 468 -14.30 13.68 6.56
CA ALA A 468 -14.63 14.30 5.28
C ALA A 468 -16.12 14.72 5.21
N ILE A 469 -17.00 13.89 5.75
CA ILE A 469 -18.45 14.15 5.82
C ILE A 469 -18.75 15.28 6.83
N ALA A 470 -18.04 15.34 7.96
CA ALA A 470 -18.13 16.45 8.89
C ALA A 470 -17.73 17.78 8.23
N ILE A 471 -16.67 17.78 7.41
CA ILE A 471 -16.27 18.93 6.61
C ILE A 471 -17.42 19.35 5.68
N ALA A 472 -17.89 18.42 4.83
CA ALA A 472 -18.91 18.73 3.83
C ALA A 472 -20.23 19.23 4.45
N LYS A 473 -20.64 18.68 5.61
CA LYS A 473 -21.85 19.11 6.33
C LYS A 473 -21.67 20.48 6.99
N SER A 474 -20.56 20.72 7.68
CA SER A 474 -20.32 21.99 8.39
C SER A 474 -20.16 23.17 7.44
N LEU A 475 -19.58 22.97 6.25
CA LEU A 475 -19.45 24.02 5.24
C LEU A 475 -20.79 24.46 4.62
N LYS A 476 -21.83 23.60 4.68
CA LYS A 476 -23.20 23.99 4.27
C LYS A 476 -23.83 25.00 5.23
N GLY A 477 -23.39 25.03 6.50
CA GLY A 477 -23.90 25.94 7.52
C GLY A 477 -23.27 27.34 7.49
N SER A 478 -23.64 28.16 8.47
CA SER A 478 -23.19 29.55 8.63
C SER A 478 -22.63 29.91 10.02
N GLY A 479 -22.51 28.92 10.93
CA GLY A 479 -22.05 29.15 12.32
C GLY A 479 -20.55 28.92 12.56
N MET A 480 -20.12 29.01 13.82
CA MET A 480 -18.73 28.82 14.26
C MET A 480 -18.11 27.48 13.81
N ALA A 481 -18.91 26.41 13.72
CA ALA A 481 -18.47 25.12 13.23
C ALA A 481 -17.88 25.18 11.81
N ARG A 482 -18.39 26.07 10.95
CA ARG A 482 -17.84 26.28 9.60
C ARG A 482 -16.41 26.82 9.65
N TYR A 483 -16.18 27.85 10.46
CA TYR A 483 -14.85 28.46 10.60
C TYR A 483 -13.87 27.48 11.23
N LEU A 484 -14.27 26.76 12.28
CA LEU A 484 -13.44 25.73 12.90
C LEU A 484 -13.02 24.66 11.89
N VAL A 485 -13.97 24.13 11.12
CA VAL A 485 -13.70 23.11 10.10
C VAL A 485 -12.79 23.65 8.99
N LEU A 486 -12.98 24.90 8.54
CA LEU A 486 -12.10 25.53 7.57
C LEU A 486 -10.67 25.67 8.11
N THR A 487 -10.51 26.09 9.36
CA THR A 487 -9.20 26.17 10.01
C THR A 487 -8.52 24.81 10.09
N VAL A 488 -9.24 23.78 10.57
CA VAL A 488 -8.71 22.40 10.66
C VAL A 488 -8.35 21.86 9.27
N PHE A 489 -9.18 22.14 8.26
CA PHE A 489 -8.90 21.79 6.88
C PHE A 489 -7.62 22.47 6.36
N LEU A 490 -7.46 23.78 6.55
CA LEU A 490 -6.26 24.51 6.13
C LEU A 490 -5.00 24.00 6.83
N ILE A 491 -5.07 23.70 8.13
CA ILE A 491 -3.98 23.08 8.89
C ILE A 491 -3.59 21.73 8.26
N SER A 492 -4.56 20.92 7.84
CA SER A 492 -4.29 19.62 7.21
C SER A 492 -3.56 19.73 5.86
N LEU A 493 -3.67 20.86 5.15
CA LEU A 493 -3.01 21.08 3.87
C LEU A 493 -1.52 21.43 3.99
N VAL A 494 -1.03 21.74 5.20
CA VAL A 494 0.36 22.15 5.43
C VAL A 494 1.34 21.06 4.98
N TYR A 495 1.08 19.80 5.35
CA TYR A 495 1.95 18.71 4.95
C TYR A 495 2.00 18.52 3.41
N PRO A 496 0.86 18.38 2.68
CA PRO A 496 0.91 18.30 1.23
C PRO A 496 1.64 19.45 0.55
N VAL A 497 1.43 20.68 1.00
CA VAL A 497 2.02 21.87 0.37
C VAL A 497 3.53 21.95 0.61
N ILE A 498 4.01 21.58 1.79
CA ILE A 498 5.42 21.71 2.16
C ILE A 498 6.23 20.45 1.81
N ALA A 499 5.71 19.25 2.11
CA ALA A 499 6.45 18.00 1.95
C ALA A 499 6.61 17.57 0.48
N THR A 500 5.65 17.89 -0.39
CA THR A 500 5.69 17.51 -1.81
C THR A 500 6.90 18.10 -2.54
N PRO A 501 7.15 19.43 -2.52
CA PRO A 501 8.33 19.99 -3.18
C PRO A 501 9.65 19.55 -2.52
N ILE A 502 9.66 19.28 -1.20
CA ILE A 502 10.84 18.72 -0.51
C ILE A 502 11.16 17.32 -1.05
N LYS A 503 10.14 16.48 -1.24
CA LYS A 503 10.31 15.12 -1.76
C LYS A 503 10.64 15.10 -3.26
N TYR A 504 9.94 15.91 -4.05
CA TYR A 504 10.04 16.02 -5.50
C TYR A 504 10.84 17.26 -5.90
N TYR A 505 12.08 17.35 -5.39
CA TYR A 505 12.98 18.49 -5.57
C TYR A 505 13.76 18.52 -6.89
N ARG A 506 13.73 17.41 -7.65
CA ARG A 506 14.39 17.27 -8.97
C ARG A 506 13.35 17.20 -10.09
N ALA A 507 13.82 17.37 -11.32
CA ALA A 507 13.00 17.33 -12.52
C ALA A 507 13.70 16.49 -13.60
N ASP A 508 13.69 15.17 -13.41
CA ASP A 508 14.32 14.21 -14.32
C ASP A 508 13.50 14.04 -15.63
N PHE A 509 12.24 14.48 -15.62
CA PHE A 509 11.33 14.49 -16.78
C PHE A 509 11.30 13.16 -17.54
N SER A 510 11.14 12.07 -16.81
CA SER A 510 11.13 10.71 -17.33
C SER A 510 10.21 9.84 -16.50
N LEU A 511 9.64 8.79 -17.10
CA LEU A 511 8.94 7.74 -16.37
C LEU A 511 9.80 6.48 -16.19
N ASP A 512 11.02 6.47 -16.71
CA ASP A 512 11.93 5.32 -16.60
C ASP A 512 12.48 5.22 -15.17
N SER A 513 11.97 4.25 -14.42
CA SER A 513 12.35 4.02 -13.03
C SER A 513 13.75 3.46 -12.84
N GLU A 514 14.41 3.01 -13.92
CA GLU A 514 15.77 2.46 -13.89
C GLU A 514 16.84 3.51 -14.21
N GLN A 515 16.45 4.69 -14.69
CA GLN A 515 17.37 5.73 -15.15
C GLN A 515 18.37 6.16 -14.08
N PHE A 516 17.99 6.07 -12.80
CA PHE A 516 18.86 6.44 -11.68
C PHE A 516 20.14 5.60 -11.59
N ILE A 517 20.16 4.39 -12.17
CA ILE A 517 21.33 3.51 -12.19
C ILE A 517 22.49 4.22 -12.90
N LYS A 518 22.21 5.03 -13.93
CA LYS A 518 23.21 5.86 -14.63
C LYS A 518 23.88 6.90 -13.73
N TYR A 519 23.21 7.33 -12.65
CA TYR A 519 23.81 8.26 -11.68
C TYR A 519 24.87 7.57 -10.81
N PHE A 520 24.82 6.25 -10.67
CA PHE A 520 25.85 5.47 -10.00
C PHE A 520 26.92 5.01 -10.99
N SER A 521 26.51 4.42 -12.12
CA SER A 521 27.40 3.91 -13.16
C SER A 521 26.62 3.69 -14.46
N GLU A 522 27.04 4.33 -15.55
CA GLU A 522 26.47 4.06 -16.88
C GLU A 522 26.76 2.61 -17.32
N GLY A 523 27.95 2.10 -16.98
CA GLY A 523 28.32 0.71 -17.23
C GLY A 523 27.39 -0.28 -16.54
N ASP A 524 26.99 -0.01 -15.29
CA ASP A 524 26.04 -0.86 -14.57
C ASP A 524 24.69 -0.92 -15.30
N TYR A 525 24.20 0.24 -15.76
CA TYR A 525 22.95 0.31 -16.50
C TYR A 525 23.00 -0.53 -17.77
N GLU A 526 24.06 -0.39 -18.58
CA GLU A 526 24.21 -1.13 -19.83
C GLU A 526 24.38 -2.64 -19.60
N ALA A 527 25.18 -3.04 -18.60
CA ALA A 527 25.37 -4.44 -18.23
C ALA A 527 24.07 -5.09 -17.71
N ILE A 528 23.25 -4.35 -16.95
CA ILE A 528 21.91 -4.81 -16.53
C ILE A 528 20.97 -4.95 -17.73
N GLN A 529 20.99 -4.01 -18.69
CA GLN A 529 20.19 -4.16 -19.91
C GLN A 529 20.61 -5.41 -20.70
N PHE A 530 21.92 -5.68 -20.83
CA PHE A 530 22.43 -6.90 -21.45
C PHE A 530 21.91 -8.18 -20.77
N LEU A 531 21.78 -8.17 -19.43
CA LEU A 531 21.30 -9.32 -18.66
C LEU A 531 19.78 -9.56 -18.75
N LYS A 532 18.97 -8.56 -19.14
CA LYS A 532 17.50 -8.72 -19.23
C LYS A 532 17.06 -9.80 -20.23
N ASP A 533 17.80 -9.94 -21.33
CA ASP A 533 17.55 -10.94 -22.37
C ASP A 533 18.18 -12.30 -22.04
N LYS A 534 18.83 -12.43 -20.88
CA LYS A 534 19.40 -13.68 -20.38
C LYS A 534 18.49 -14.28 -19.31
N ARG A 535 18.61 -15.60 -19.15
CA ARG A 535 18.02 -16.36 -18.06
C ARG A 535 19.12 -17.10 -17.32
N GLY A 536 19.10 -17.07 -16.00
CA GLY A 536 20.03 -17.78 -15.13
C GLY A 536 20.21 -17.07 -13.80
N VAL A 537 20.92 -17.67 -12.86
CA VAL A 537 21.30 -16.99 -11.61
C VAL A 537 22.46 -16.03 -11.91
N VAL A 538 22.34 -14.78 -11.46
CA VAL A 538 23.39 -13.77 -11.60
C VAL A 538 23.99 -13.48 -10.23
N LEU A 539 25.29 -13.71 -10.07
CA LEU A 539 26.01 -13.30 -8.87
C LEU A 539 26.21 -11.79 -8.89
N GLU A 540 25.82 -11.10 -7.82
CA GLU A 540 26.09 -9.68 -7.59
C GLU A 540 26.61 -9.48 -6.15
N ALA A 541 27.07 -8.27 -5.82
CA ALA A 541 27.53 -7.96 -4.48
C ALA A 541 26.42 -8.05 -3.43
N TYR A 542 26.82 -8.50 -2.24
CA TYR A 542 26.00 -8.43 -1.05
C TYR A 542 26.43 -7.24 -0.17
N SER A 543 25.49 -6.34 0.11
CA SER A 543 25.63 -5.28 1.12
C SER A 543 24.34 -5.09 1.94
N ASP A 544 24.31 -4.07 2.79
CA ASP A 544 23.13 -3.70 3.57
C ASP A 544 21.91 -3.41 2.69
N CYS A 545 20.73 -3.65 3.27
CA CYS A 545 19.43 -3.34 2.66
C CYS A 545 19.22 -1.85 2.45
N TYR A 546 18.24 -1.51 1.61
CA TYR A 546 17.87 -0.12 1.27
C TYR A 546 18.95 0.69 0.54
N GLY A 547 20.13 0.10 0.32
CA GLY A 547 21.21 0.63 -0.50
C GLY A 547 21.07 0.26 -1.98
N TYR A 548 22.19 0.23 -2.69
CA TYR A 548 22.25 -0.10 -4.13
C TYR A 548 22.49 -1.60 -4.40
N SER A 549 22.68 -2.42 -3.36
CA SER A 549 22.77 -3.88 -3.47
C SER A 549 21.44 -4.53 -3.87
N GLY A 550 21.49 -5.66 -4.59
CA GLY A 550 20.32 -6.35 -5.15
C GLY A 550 19.78 -5.73 -6.44
N ARG A 551 20.44 -4.68 -6.96
CA ARG A 551 20.05 -3.97 -8.18
C ARG A 551 20.07 -4.89 -9.41
N VAL A 552 21.06 -5.77 -9.53
CA VAL A 552 21.23 -6.56 -10.74
C VAL A 552 20.08 -7.55 -10.83
N ALA A 553 19.74 -8.18 -9.71
CA ALA A 553 18.59 -9.07 -9.65
C ALA A 553 17.27 -8.33 -9.88
N ALA A 554 17.06 -7.20 -9.20
CA ALA A 554 15.84 -6.42 -9.31
C ALA A 554 15.56 -5.96 -10.74
N PHE A 555 16.57 -5.40 -11.42
CA PHE A 555 16.39 -4.74 -12.72
C PHE A 555 16.63 -5.66 -13.92
N SER A 556 17.44 -6.71 -13.80
CA SER A 556 17.56 -7.71 -14.86
C SER A 556 16.41 -8.73 -14.83
N GLY A 557 15.82 -8.99 -13.65
CA GLY A 557 14.80 -10.03 -13.43
C GLY A 557 15.38 -11.45 -13.34
N ASN A 558 16.69 -11.56 -13.17
CA ASN A 558 17.39 -12.81 -12.87
C ASN A 558 17.67 -12.89 -11.36
N PRO A 559 17.42 -14.02 -10.69
CA PRO A 559 17.69 -14.13 -9.25
C PRO A 559 19.19 -14.08 -8.95
N THR A 560 19.56 -13.54 -7.78
CA THR A 560 20.93 -13.59 -7.24
C THR A 560 21.06 -14.61 -6.10
N VAL A 561 22.30 -15.05 -5.83
CA VAL A 561 22.61 -16.02 -4.77
C VAL A 561 22.07 -15.56 -3.42
N ILE A 562 22.35 -14.30 -3.08
CA ILE A 562 21.79 -13.62 -1.90
C ILE A 562 21.86 -12.09 -2.07
N ALA A 563 20.77 -11.40 -1.75
CA ALA A 563 20.72 -9.95 -1.50
C ALA A 563 19.65 -9.66 -0.43
N TRP A 564 19.52 -8.41 0.02
CA TRP A 564 18.46 -8.02 0.96
C TRP A 564 18.42 -8.86 2.25
N GLY A 565 19.59 -9.24 2.77
CA GLY A 565 19.71 -10.20 3.89
C GLY A 565 18.97 -9.81 5.18
N CYS A 566 18.77 -8.52 5.43
CA CYS A 566 18.00 -8.04 6.58
C CYS A 566 16.50 -8.36 6.49
N HIS A 567 15.95 -8.52 5.28
CA HIS A 567 14.58 -8.96 5.04
C HIS A 567 14.51 -10.48 4.92
N GLU A 568 15.47 -11.09 4.23
CA GLU A 568 15.54 -12.56 4.11
C GLU A 568 15.57 -13.25 5.47
N VAL A 569 16.30 -12.70 6.45
CA VAL A 569 16.33 -13.26 7.82
C VAL A 569 14.96 -13.16 8.50
N GLN A 570 14.17 -12.12 8.20
CA GLN A 570 12.82 -11.96 8.71
C GLN A 570 11.81 -12.86 8.00
N TRP A 571 12.13 -13.30 6.77
CA TRP A 571 11.24 -14.10 5.94
C TRP A 571 11.45 -15.60 6.08
N ARG A 572 12.70 -16.06 6.26
CA ARG A 572 13.04 -17.49 6.09
C ARG A 572 13.35 -18.25 7.37
N ASP A 573 13.44 -17.59 8.54
CA ASP A 573 13.80 -18.20 9.85
C ASP A 573 14.98 -19.21 9.77
N ASN A 574 15.90 -19.00 8.83
CA ASN A 574 17.05 -19.86 8.55
C ASN A 574 18.34 -19.02 8.41
N PRO A 575 18.85 -18.49 9.53
CA PRO A 575 20.00 -17.57 9.51
C PRO A 575 21.29 -18.25 9.04
N ASP A 576 21.46 -19.56 9.26
CA ASP A 576 22.70 -20.27 8.94
C ASP A 576 22.94 -20.35 7.43
N GLU A 577 21.90 -20.66 6.64
CA GLU A 577 22.01 -20.68 5.18
C GLU A 577 22.29 -19.29 4.61
N LEU A 578 21.69 -18.24 5.19
CA LEU A 578 21.95 -16.86 4.79
C LEU A 578 23.42 -16.49 5.00
N VAL A 579 23.97 -16.79 6.18
CA VAL A 579 25.38 -16.55 6.50
C VAL A 579 26.30 -17.32 5.57
N GLU A 580 25.97 -18.59 5.26
CA GLU A 580 26.73 -19.40 4.32
C GLU A 580 26.76 -18.79 2.92
N ARG A 581 25.60 -18.41 2.37
CA ARG A 581 25.50 -17.75 1.06
C ARG A 581 26.30 -16.46 1.02
N ILE A 582 26.18 -15.61 2.04
CA ILE A 582 26.93 -14.34 2.12
C ILE A 582 28.44 -14.58 2.09
N ARG A 583 28.92 -15.57 2.86
CA ARG A 583 30.33 -15.96 2.89
C ARG A 583 30.79 -16.50 1.53
N ASP A 584 29.98 -17.32 0.88
CA ASP A 584 30.34 -17.90 -0.41
C ASP A 584 30.38 -16.86 -1.53
N VAL A 585 29.42 -15.91 -1.56
CA VAL A 585 29.45 -14.76 -2.48
C VAL A 585 30.74 -13.96 -2.30
N ARG A 586 31.07 -13.59 -1.05
CA ARG A 586 32.34 -12.89 -0.75
C ARG A 586 33.54 -13.70 -1.24
N THR A 587 33.55 -15.00 -0.98
CA THR A 587 34.67 -15.88 -1.37
C THR A 587 34.86 -15.91 -2.89
N ILE A 588 33.79 -15.97 -3.68
CA ILE A 588 33.88 -15.95 -5.15
C ILE A 588 34.55 -14.65 -5.64
N TYR A 589 34.25 -13.49 -5.04
CA TYR A 589 34.83 -12.21 -5.44
C TYR A 589 36.27 -11.99 -4.94
N THR A 590 36.66 -12.59 -3.81
CA THR A 590 37.96 -12.29 -3.18
C THR A 590 39.02 -13.38 -3.33
N THR A 591 38.65 -14.60 -3.76
CA THR A 591 39.60 -15.72 -3.86
C THR A 591 40.42 -15.69 -5.15
N ASN A 592 41.70 -16.06 -5.05
CA ASN A 592 42.56 -16.30 -6.20
C ASN A 592 42.51 -17.77 -6.69
N ASN A 593 41.78 -18.65 -5.98
CA ASN A 593 41.67 -20.06 -6.33
C ASN A 593 40.49 -20.30 -7.30
N CYS A 594 40.79 -20.44 -8.60
CA CYS A 594 39.77 -20.65 -9.62
C CYS A 594 38.95 -21.92 -9.45
N THR A 595 39.52 -22.98 -8.88
CA THR A 595 38.78 -24.22 -8.61
C THR A 595 37.71 -23.99 -7.55
N LEU A 596 38.06 -23.27 -6.47
CA LEU A 596 37.12 -22.91 -5.41
C LEU A 596 36.02 -21.96 -5.93
N ALA A 597 36.40 -20.90 -6.67
CA ALA A 597 35.44 -19.95 -7.23
C ALA A 597 34.43 -20.64 -8.16
N LYS A 598 34.90 -21.53 -9.05
CA LYS A 598 34.02 -22.29 -9.96
C LYS A 598 33.15 -23.30 -9.22
N LEU A 599 33.66 -23.94 -8.16
CA LEU A 599 32.90 -24.87 -7.33
C LEU A 599 31.73 -24.16 -6.63
N LEU A 600 31.99 -22.99 -6.03
CA LEU A 600 30.96 -22.19 -5.37
C LEU A 600 29.96 -21.60 -6.38
N ALA A 601 30.41 -21.12 -7.54
CA ALA A 601 29.51 -20.65 -8.60
C ALA A 601 28.58 -21.79 -9.07
N LYS A 602 29.11 -23.01 -9.23
CA LYS A 602 28.33 -24.19 -9.59
C LYS A 602 27.35 -24.61 -8.49
N LYS A 603 27.72 -24.50 -7.21
CA LYS A 603 26.86 -24.81 -6.06
C LYS A 603 25.51 -24.07 -6.12
N TYR A 604 25.52 -22.80 -6.54
CA TYR A 604 24.33 -21.96 -6.66
C TYR A 604 23.78 -21.84 -8.09
N ASN A 605 24.26 -22.67 -9.02
CA ASN A 605 23.89 -22.64 -10.43
C ASN A 605 24.04 -21.25 -11.08
N VAL A 606 25.10 -20.52 -10.69
CA VAL A 606 25.42 -19.20 -11.23
C VAL A 606 25.73 -19.32 -12.72
N SER A 607 25.02 -18.55 -13.54
CA SER A 607 25.24 -18.48 -14.99
C SER A 607 26.12 -17.29 -15.36
N TYR A 608 25.94 -16.17 -14.65
CA TYR A 608 26.69 -14.93 -14.88
C TYR A 608 27.19 -14.36 -13.56
N ILE A 609 28.36 -13.72 -13.59
CA ILE A 609 28.92 -12.97 -12.47
C ILE A 609 29.04 -11.52 -12.90
N PHE A 610 28.45 -10.62 -12.12
CA PHE A 610 28.48 -9.18 -12.36
C PHE A 610 29.64 -8.56 -11.59
N VAL A 611 30.39 -7.66 -12.20
CA VAL A 611 31.38 -6.81 -11.52
C VAL A 611 31.13 -5.38 -11.97
N GLY A 612 30.59 -4.53 -11.10
CA GLY A 612 30.39 -3.12 -11.35
C GLY A 612 30.53 -2.31 -10.07
N TYR A 613 29.82 -1.18 -9.98
CA TYR A 613 30.03 -0.18 -8.93
C TYR A 613 30.05 -0.77 -7.50
N GLU A 614 29.07 -1.59 -7.13
CA GLU A 614 29.00 -2.17 -5.78
C GLU A 614 30.08 -3.22 -5.54
N GLU A 615 30.41 -4.02 -6.54
CA GLU A 615 31.42 -5.07 -6.41
C GLU A 615 32.81 -4.45 -6.21
N HIS A 616 33.13 -3.38 -6.93
CA HIS A 616 34.34 -2.57 -6.70
C HIS A 616 34.35 -1.99 -5.28
N ARG A 617 33.23 -1.40 -4.84
CA ARG A 617 33.10 -0.74 -3.53
C ARG A 617 33.21 -1.71 -2.36
N VAL A 618 32.60 -2.89 -2.45
CA VAL A 618 32.46 -3.84 -1.35
C VAL A 618 33.65 -4.80 -1.27
N TYR A 619 34.18 -5.25 -2.41
CA TYR A 619 35.22 -6.28 -2.45
C TYR A 619 36.56 -5.80 -3.01
N GLY A 620 36.64 -4.61 -3.61
CA GLY A 620 37.85 -4.12 -4.27
C GLY A 620 38.26 -4.94 -5.50
N VAL A 621 37.31 -5.67 -6.10
CA VAL A 621 37.55 -6.57 -7.23
C VAL A 621 37.33 -5.83 -8.55
N SER A 622 38.35 -5.81 -9.41
CA SER A 622 38.26 -5.17 -10.73
C SER A 622 38.14 -6.17 -11.89
N GLU A 623 38.66 -7.38 -11.72
CA GLU A 623 38.64 -8.41 -12.74
C GLU A 623 38.57 -9.81 -12.11
N LEU A 624 37.87 -10.74 -12.77
CA LEU A 624 37.80 -12.13 -12.36
C LEU A 624 38.44 -13.05 -13.41
N LYS A 625 39.75 -13.31 -13.27
CA LYS A 625 40.56 -14.12 -14.22
C LYS A 625 40.07 -15.56 -14.41
N CYS A 626 39.27 -16.06 -13.48
CA CYS A 626 38.78 -17.44 -13.49
C CYS A 626 37.58 -17.66 -14.42
N PHE A 627 36.95 -16.59 -14.92
CA PHE A 627 35.72 -16.62 -15.70
C PHE A 627 35.89 -15.85 -17.02
N ARG A 628 35.05 -16.14 -18.02
CA ARG A 628 35.12 -15.53 -19.35
C ARG A 628 34.30 -14.25 -19.38
N GLU A 629 34.91 -13.13 -19.75
CA GLU A 629 34.19 -11.88 -20.04
C GLU A 629 33.24 -12.09 -21.24
N VAL A 630 31.97 -11.70 -21.07
CA VAL A 630 30.95 -11.76 -22.13
C VAL A 630 30.31 -10.40 -22.44
N PHE A 631 30.49 -9.42 -21.55
CA PHE A 631 30.07 -8.05 -21.76
C PHE A 631 30.95 -7.10 -20.94
N LYS A 632 31.25 -5.94 -21.50
CA LYS A 632 31.97 -4.87 -20.81
C LYS A 632 31.49 -3.50 -21.28
N SER A 633 31.20 -2.63 -20.33
CA SER A 633 30.93 -1.22 -20.58
C SER A 633 31.45 -0.38 -19.41
N GLY A 634 32.34 0.57 -19.71
CA GLY A 634 33.07 1.32 -18.68
C GLY A 634 33.74 0.39 -17.68
N ASP A 635 33.44 0.60 -16.40
CA ASP A 635 33.96 -0.20 -15.27
C ASP A 635 33.08 -1.41 -14.93
N ALA A 636 31.99 -1.65 -15.67
CA ALA A 636 31.11 -2.80 -15.46
C ALA A 636 31.45 -3.94 -16.43
N VAL A 637 31.60 -5.14 -15.89
CA VAL A 637 31.95 -6.37 -16.62
C VAL A 637 30.99 -7.49 -16.21
N VAL A 638 30.49 -8.24 -17.18
CA VAL A 638 29.73 -9.47 -16.94
C VAL A 638 30.56 -10.65 -17.41
N TYR A 639 30.74 -11.62 -16.52
CA TYR A 639 31.43 -12.87 -16.80
C TYR A 639 30.44 -14.02 -16.92
N SER A 640 30.73 -14.99 -17.78
CA SER A 640 30.00 -16.27 -17.82
C SER A 640 30.73 -17.35 -17.03
N VAL A 641 29.96 -18.16 -16.31
CA VAL A 641 30.46 -19.33 -15.56
C VAL A 641 30.55 -20.57 -16.44
N ASN A 642 29.71 -20.67 -17.47
CA ASN A 642 29.72 -21.78 -18.41
C ASN A 642 30.58 -21.44 -19.63
N ASN A 643 31.45 -22.37 -20.02
CA ASN A 643 32.31 -22.24 -21.20
C ASN A 643 31.60 -22.65 -22.51
N GLU A 644 30.30 -22.91 -22.48
CA GLU A 644 29.58 -23.40 -23.66
C GLU A 644 29.11 -22.22 -24.53
N ASN A 645 29.52 -22.29 -25.79
CA ASN A 645 29.31 -21.31 -26.87
C ASN A 645 27.83 -21.09 -27.20
#